data_AF-A0A178E1B4-F1
#
_entry.id   AF-A0A178E1B4-F1
#
_cell.length_a   1.000
_cell.length_b   1.000
_cell.length_c   1.000
_cell.angle_alpha   90.00
_cell.angle_beta   90.00
_cell.angle_gamma   90.00
#
_symmetry.space_group_name_H-M   'P 1'
#
loop_
_entity.id
_entity.type
_entity.pdbx_description
1 polymer ?
#
loop_
_entity_poly.entity_id
_entity_poly.type
_entity_poly.pdbx_seq_one_letter_code
_entity_poly.pdbx_strand_id
1 'polypeptide(L)'
;MQASPLTPPEPALLVPAATTVSSTGLSVLYQPRHGDAIVDIIFVHGLQGHPFATWATKSSPASPTKSSPPSAGRSILSAQASAEWQGQVFWPRDLLPKQCPEARIMTWGYDTVVTHGLSKPTNKSNIFGHAKDLLYAIDRERAESRPIIFVGHSLGGILIKEVLRRSQTSTEESIRDILESTAAVVFLGTPHRGSPDFAVLGDLFRRIGSVMLRLDSNATILRALGSDSPELELCRESFISQWNRYNFKVKTFQEALGVTAVNVGLLNEKVVPDTSSSLDDPREHAETIPANHMDMARFTGDDDPGYRKVGGELRRMVQQLAKNQAPIEHTDSRWTPKKVFISNNARLANASLTVPESLRSLAYAELGMREVTIRPALANTCEWLFRERRFIDWDLNQNTETSHGMLWIKGKPGAGKSTLMKTTLHRTTSRHGQDTIIASFFFNARGGEMERGPHGLYRSLLHQIARQDTAIMKWFQSAYKNKCLATRTKWEWTEEELEGLLRDAFSVKRTKPICVFVDALDECEEKKARELVQYFRLLTDTAYASGQVLKICLSSRHYPTITIDRCPEIVVEGSNDKDISTYVKSSLHSQQLIHGPFVANLADSIIRQAEGIFLWVVLVVGIVSRLLDEGKGSREIEDVLHNVPRDLDLLFTNILKEVRDDEKERSLALIRWILFAQERLSIDSVYLAVVFSTETPYQSIGPWSQINEHRTHPQQLSRLIKNLSKGLIEVSSRGVQFIHEVVREFFVHGNGLAMLENRSGSPSTILGQLTIIRGCLHHTYLEE
;
A
#
# COMPACT_ATOMS: atom_id res chain seq x y z
N MET A 1 30.67 -5.97 70.30
CA MET A 1 29.85 -4.85 69.80
C MET A 1 28.75 -5.44 68.94
N GLN A 2 27.52 -5.01 69.20
CA GLN A 2 26.27 -5.67 68.82
C GLN A 2 26.06 -5.74 67.31
N ALA A 3 25.58 -6.89 66.86
CA ALA A 3 25.02 -7.10 65.53
C ALA A 3 23.69 -6.36 65.44
N SER A 4 23.59 -5.40 64.52
CA SER A 4 22.31 -4.79 64.13
C SER A 4 21.72 -5.56 62.94
N PRO A 5 20.40 -5.80 62.91
CA PRO A 5 19.79 -6.75 61.98
C PRO A 5 19.67 -6.17 60.57
N LEU A 6 19.80 -7.04 59.58
CA LEU A 6 19.39 -6.83 58.19
C LEU A 6 17.96 -6.27 58.16
N THR A 7 17.81 -5.02 57.75
CA THR A 7 16.53 -4.46 57.35
C THR A 7 16.01 -5.22 56.12
N PRO A 8 14.73 -5.65 56.12
CA PRO A 8 14.16 -6.32 54.96
C PRO A 8 14.09 -5.34 53.77
N PRO A 9 14.12 -5.83 52.52
CA PRO A 9 13.93 -4.97 51.36
C PRO A 9 12.58 -4.26 51.49
N GLU A 10 12.63 -2.94 51.46
CA GLU A 10 11.46 -2.07 51.48
C GLU A 10 10.48 -2.52 50.38
N PRO A 11 9.19 -2.73 50.70
CA PRO A 11 8.22 -3.14 49.69
C PRO A 11 8.17 -2.07 48.61
N ALA A 12 8.19 -2.51 47.35
CA ALA A 12 8.06 -1.65 46.18
C ALA A 12 6.94 -0.62 46.42
N LEU A 13 7.32 0.65 46.56
CA LEU A 13 6.37 1.75 46.47
C LEU A 13 5.73 1.64 45.08
N LEU A 14 4.52 1.09 45.08
CA LEU A 14 3.57 1.13 43.99
C LEU A 14 3.40 2.61 43.64
N VAL A 15 3.71 2.94 42.39
CA VAL A 15 3.27 4.20 41.77
C VAL A 15 1.77 4.35 42.06
N PRO A 16 1.27 5.55 42.41
CA PRO A 16 -0.07 5.71 42.98
C PRO A 16 -1.15 5.06 42.12
N ALA A 17 -2.13 4.49 42.81
CA ALA A 17 -3.33 3.92 42.23
C ALA A 17 -3.99 4.89 41.22
N ALA A 18 -4.34 4.33 40.06
CA ALA A 18 -5.10 4.92 38.97
C ALA A 18 -4.39 6.03 38.16
N THR A 19 -3.43 5.65 37.29
CA THR A 19 -3.36 6.30 35.97
C THR A 19 -4.69 6.03 35.27
N THR A 20 -5.61 6.99 35.35
CA THR A 20 -6.88 6.98 34.63
C THR A 20 -6.57 6.88 33.14
N VAL A 21 -6.95 5.77 32.52
CA VAL A 21 -6.85 5.61 31.06
C VAL A 21 -7.86 6.55 30.43
N SER A 22 -7.37 7.60 29.77
CA SER A 22 -8.22 8.57 29.09
C SER A 22 -8.93 7.90 27.91
N SER A 23 -10.18 8.28 27.65
CA SER A 23 -10.94 7.79 26.49
C SER A 23 -10.38 8.32 25.16
N THR A 24 -9.66 9.44 25.19
CA THR A 24 -9.01 10.07 24.03
C THR A 24 -7.58 10.50 24.37
N GLY A 25 -6.64 10.40 23.44
CA GLY A 25 -5.24 10.79 23.66
C GLY A 25 -4.34 9.62 24.04
N LEU A 26 -3.03 9.88 24.19
CA LEU A 26 -2.08 8.89 24.72
C LEU A 26 -2.20 8.87 26.24
N SER A 27 -2.25 7.65 26.80
CA SER A 27 -2.21 7.41 28.25
C SER A 27 -1.02 6.54 28.57
N VAL A 28 -0.10 7.04 29.40
CA VAL A 28 1.03 6.25 29.92
C VAL A 28 0.52 5.30 30.99
N LEU A 29 0.66 4.00 30.75
CA LEU A 29 0.22 2.93 31.66
C LEU A 29 1.32 2.52 32.63
N TYR A 30 2.56 2.55 32.16
CA TYR A 30 3.74 2.21 32.95
C TYR A 30 4.97 2.97 32.44
N GLN A 31 5.76 3.48 33.38
CA GLN A 31 7.03 4.16 33.14
C GLN A 31 8.09 3.53 34.07
N PRO A 32 9.27 3.14 33.58
CA PRO A 32 10.36 2.65 34.42
C PRO A 32 10.83 3.72 35.44
N ARG A 33 11.23 3.28 36.64
CA ARG A 33 11.54 4.14 37.81
C ARG A 33 12.57 5.25 37.59
N HIS A 34 13.46 5.10 36.61
CA HIS A 34 14.51 6.08 36.31
C HIS A 34 14.23 6.95 35.08
N GLY A 35 13.05 6.83 34.45
CA GLY A 35 12.68 7.63 33.26
C GLY A 35 13.32 7.15 31.95
N ASP A 36 14.43 6.42 32.02
CA ASP A 36 15.17 5.86 30.88
C ASP A 36 14.54 4.58 30.35
N ALA A 37 13.36 4.69 29.73
CA ALA A 37 12.79 3.58 28.97
C ALA A 37 13.64 3.30 27.71
N ILE A 38 13.93 2.02 27.47
CA ILE A 38 14.73 1.60 26.30
C ILE A 38 13.89 1.44 25.03
N VAL A 39 12.56 1.40 25.18
CA VAL A 39 11.57 1.19 24.13
C VAL A 39 10.20 1.70 24.60
N ASP A 40 9.43 2.27 23.69
CA ASP A 40 8.02 2.60 23.88
C ASP A 40 7.14 1.50 23.27
N ILE A 41 6.18 0.96 24.03
CA ILE A 41 5.16 0.02 23.55
C ILE A 41 3.82 0.75 23.51
N ILE A 42 3.22 0.86 22.32
CA ILE A 42 2.01 1.65 22.08
C ILE A 42 0.85 0.76 21.64
N PHE A 43 -0.17 0.69 22.47
CA PHE A 43 -1.40 -0.06 22.24
C PHE A 43 -2.45 0.79 21.51
N VAL A 44 -3.01 0.26 20.43
CA VAL A 44 -4.02 0.94 19.61
C VAL A 44 -5.23 0.02 19.42
N HIS A 45 -6.37 0.42 19.99
CA HIS A 45 -7.62 -0.34 19.90
C HIS A 45 -8.33 -0.17 18.54
N GLY A 46 -9.29 -1.04 18.24
CA GLY A 46 -10.14 -0.97 17.03
C GLY A 46 -11.43 -0.15 17.22
N LEU A 47 -12.36 -0.27 16.25
CA LEU A 47 -13.63 0.45 16.20
C LEU A 47 -14.55 0.13 17.41
N GLN A 48 -15.10 1.18 18.05
CA GLN A 48 -15.82 1.15 19.35
C GLN A 48 -15.06 0.49 20.50
N GLY A 49 -13.76 0.22 20.32
CA GLY A 49 -12.89 -0.16 21.40
C GLY A 49 -12.71 1.00 22.38
N HIS A 50 -12.43 0.66 23.63
CA HIS A 50 -11.93 1.61 24.62
C HIS A 50 -10.46 1.28 24.90
N PRO A 51 -9.57 2.27 25.10
CA PRO A 51 -8.16 2.04 25.42
C PRO A 51 -7.93 1.22 26.70
N PHE A 52 -8.97 1.04 27.53
CA PHE A 52 -8.99 0.09 28.66
C PHE A 52 -9.70 -1.22 28.30
N ALA A 53 -11.00 -1.15 27.97
CA ALA A 53 -11.87 -2.34 27.85
C ALA A 53 -11.47 -3.33 26.73
N THR A 54 -10.72 -2.86 25.72
CA THR A 54 -10.20 -3.72 24.64
C THR A 54 -9.20 -4.75 25.17
N TRP A 55 -8.44 -4.37 26.19
CA TRP A 55 -7.33 -5.15 26.73
C TRP A 55 -7.61 -5.65 28.17
N ALA A 56 -8.85 -5.53 28.63
CA ALA A 56 -9.27 -5.95 29.97
C ALA A 56 -10.24 -7.15 29.91
N THR A 57 -10.16 -8.04 30.90
CA THR A 57 -11.12 -9.14 31.07
C THR A 57 -12.55 -8.62 31.22
N LYS A 58 -13.55 -9.35 30.73
CA LYS A 58 -14.98 -8.99 30.92
C LYS A 58 -15.37 -9.03 32.41
N SER A 59 -16.19 -8.08 32.87
CA SER A 59 -16.78 -8.12 34.22
C SER A 59 -17.84 -9.24 34.30
N SER A 60 -17.84 -9.99 35.40
CA SER A 60 -18.92 -10.96 35.67
C SER A 60 -20.21 -10.22 36.00
N PRO A 61 -21.40 -10.62 35.49
CA PRO A 61 -22.64 -9.93 35.80
C PRO A 61 -23.02 -10.18 37.27
N ALA A 62 -22.80 -9.18 38.13
CA ALA A 62 -23.37 -9.19 39.47
C ALA A 62 -24.91 -9.10 39.37
N SER A 63 -25.59 -9.95 40.14
CA SER A 63 -27.05 -9.99 40.27
C SER A 63 -27.63 -8.60 40.60
N PRO A 64 -28.74 -8.17 39.95
CA PRO A 64 -29.25 -6.82 40.13
C PRO A 64 -29.96 -6.67 41.48
N THR A 65 -29.31 -6.03 42.45
CA THR A 65 -30.01 -5.49 43.62
C THR A 65 -30.64 -4.14 43.28
N LYS A 66 -31.96 -4.07 43.43
CA LYS A 66 -32.77 -2.86 43.23
C LYS A 66 -32.39 -1.77 44.24
N SER A 67 -32.02 -0.58 43.77
CA SER A 67 -32.17 0.66 44.54
C SER A 67 -32.47 1.85 43.63
N SER A 68 -33.41 2.68 44.08
CA SER A 68 -34.10 3.81 43.45
C SER A 68 -33.19 4.95 42.95
N PRO A 69 -33.68 5.85 42.05
CA PRO A 69 -32.85 6.88 41.44
C PRO A 69 -32.65 8.10 42.36
N PRO A 70 -31.47 8.75 42.39
CA PRO A 70 -31.32 10.05 43.04
C PRO A 70 -31.56 11.20 42.05
N SER A 71 -32.06 12.29 42.63
CA SER A 71 -32.45 13.57 42.04
C SER A 71 -31.28 14.38 41.49
N ALA A 72 -31.62 15.25 40.53
CA ALA A 72 -30.73 16.12 39.77
C ALA A 72 -29.89 17.09 40.62
N GLY A 73 -28.63 17.30 40.18
CA GLY A 73 -27.89 18.53 40.40
C GLY A 73 -26.55 18.41 41.14
N ARG A 74 -25.47 18.04 40.43
CA ARG A 74 -24.12 18.66 40.47
C ARG A 74 -23.12 17.85 39.64
N SER A 75 -22.17 18.56 39.05
CA SER A 75 -21.07 18.07 38.22
C SER A 75 -20.32 16.88 38.85
N ILE A 76 -20.50 15.68 38.28
CA ILE A 76 -19.71 14.47 38.58
C ILE A 76 -19.51 13.75 37.23
N LEU A 77 -18.43 14.06 36.51
CA LEU A 77 -18.07 13.33 35.27
C LEU A 77 -16.65 12.77 35.26
N SER A 78 -15.88 12.88 36.36
CA SER A 78 -14.54 12.28 36.46
C SER A 78 -14.41 11.16 37.50
N ALA A 79 -15.33 11.05 38.46
CA ALA A 79 -15.21 10.09 39.57
C ALA A 79 -16.02 8.78 39.40
N GLN A 80 -16.95 8.71 38.43
CA GLN A 80 -17.76 7.51 38.21
C GLN A 80 -17.07 6.44 37.35
N ALA A 81 -16.14 6.82 36.47
CA ALA A 81 -15.45 5.88 35.58
C ALA A 81 -14.44 4.98 36.33
N SER A 82 -13.93 5.37 37.50
CA SER A 82 -12.96 4.57 38.26
C SER A 82 -13.59 3.47 39.13
N ALA A 83 -14.89 3.53 39.40
CA ALA A 83 -15.60 2.54 40.22
C ALA A 83 -16.11 1.33 39.41
N GLU A 84 -16.36 1.46 38.10
CA GLU A 84 -16.97 0.41 37.26
C GLU A 84 -16.01 -0.74 36.84
N TRP A 85 -14.69 -0.58 37.01
CA TRP A 85 -13.69 -1.52 36.46
C TRP A 85 -12.89 -2.28 37.54
N GLN A 86 -13.37 -2.33 38.79
CA GLN A 86 -12.73 -3.10 39.85
C GLN A 86 -12.84 -4.62 39.60
N GLY A 87 -11.71 -5.33 39.67
CA GLY A 87 -11.65 -6.79 39.55
C GLY A 87 -11.33 -7.35 38.15
N GLN A 88 -11.05 -6.50 37.15
CA GLN A 88 -10.61 -6.92 35.82
C GLN A 88 -9.08 -6.92 35.69
N VAL A 89 -8.52 -7.84 34.91
CA VAL A 89 -7.10 -7.85 34.54
C VAL A 89 -6.92 -7.02 33.27
N PHE A 90 -6.28 -5.86 33.38
CA PHE A 90 -5.88 -5.00 32.27
C PHE A 90 -4.41 -5.25 31.93
N TRP A 91 -4.16 -6.26 31.11
CA TRP A 91 -2.85 -6.86 30.95
C TRP A 91 -1.72 -5.91 30.48
N PRO A 92 -1.95 -4.83 29.69
CA PRO A 92 -0.89 -3.89 29.35
C PRO A 92 -0.31 -3.16 30.57
N ARG A 93 -1.12 -3.01 31.63
CA ARG A 93 -0.70 -2.41 32.92
C ARG A 93 -0.39 -3.46 33.98
N ASP A 94 -1.18 -4.51 34.08
CA ASP A 94 -1.15 -5.42 35.23
C ASP A 94 -0.19 -6.61 35.05
N LEU A 95 0.11 -6.99 33.79
CA LEU A 95 0.95 -8.14 33.46
C LEU A 95 2.23 -7.74 32.71
N LEU A 96 2.12 -6.94 31.64
CA LEU A 96 3.25 -6.63 30.76
C LEU A 96 4.43 -5.93 31.46
N PRO A 97 4.25 -4.99 32.41
CA PRO A 97 5.38 -4.41 33.15
C PRO A 97 6.22 -5.42 33.93
N LYS A 98 5.62 -6.56 34.35
CA LYS A 98 6.36 -7.63 35.03
C LYS A 98 7.28 -8.39 34.08
N GLN A 99 6.94 -8.44 32.78
CA GLN A 99 7.72 -9.12 31.75
C GLN A 99 8.68 -8.19 31.00
N CYS A 100 8.34 -6.90 30.90
CA CYS A 100 9.08 -5.86 30.19
C CYS A 100 9.28 -4.63 31.10
N PRO A 101 10.00 -4.76 32.23
CA PRO A 101 10.15 -3.67 33.20
C PRO A 101 10.93 -2.46 32.65
N GLU A 102 11.70 -2.63 31.58
CA GLU A 102 12.48 -1.56 30.93
C GLU A 102 11.69 -0.78 29.85
N ALA A 103 10.49 -1.23 29.50
CA ALA A 103 9.65 -0.57 28.49
C ALA A 103 8.77 0.52 29.10
N ARG A 104 8.57 1.63 28.39
CA ARG A 104 7.45 2.54 28.65
C ARG A 104 6.23 2.01 27.90
N ILE A 105 5.10 1.89 28.58
CA ILE A 105 3.90 1.29 28.00
C ILE A 105 2.80 2.35 27.94
N MET A 106 2.20 2.52 26.77
CA MET A 106 1.19 3.53 26.49
C MET A 106 0.01 2.90 25.74
N THR A 107 -1.17 3.49 25.90
CA THR A 107 -2.34 3.17 25.06
C THR A 107 -2.89 4.45 24.45
N TRP A 108 -3.37 4.35 23.21
CA TRP A 108 -4.04 5.44 22.51
C TRP A 108 -5.55 5.26 22.58
N GLY A 109 -6.25 6.31 23.02
CA GLY A 109 -7.71 6.42 22.96
C GLY A 109 -8.15 7.37 21.84
N TYR A 110 -9.27 7.08 21.18
CA TYR A 110 -9.91 7.99 20.24
C TYR A 110 -11.42 7.73 20.16
N ASP A 111 -12.20 8.79 19.90
CA ASP A 111 -13.67 8.69 19.81
C ASP A 111 -14.09 7.83 18.61
N THR A 112 -14.73 6.71 18.90
CA THR A 112 -15.24 5.77 17.89
C THR A 112 -16.77 5.61 17.94
N VAL A 113 -17.43 6.41 18.79
CA VAL A 113 -18.85 6.26 19.12
C VAL A 113 -19.73 6.96 18.09
N VAL A 114 -20.37 6.15 17.22
CA VAL A 114 -21.54 6.54 16.45
C VAL A 114 -22.78 6.32 17.34
N THR A 115 -23.13 7.27 18.20
CA THR A 115 -24.37 7.18 18.98
C THR A 115 -25.57 7.58 18.13
N HIS A 116 -26.52 6.65 17.97
CA HIS A 116 -27.89 6.99 17.64
C HIS A 116 -28.55 7.64 18.87
N GLY A 117 -28.89 8.93 18.75
CA GLY A 117 -29.83 9.61 19.64
C GLY A 117 -29.21 10.44 20.80
N LEU A 118 -29.60 11.72 20.81
CA LEU A 118 -29.57 12.72 21.88
C LEU A 118 -28.19 13.23 22.39
N SER A 119 -27.86 14.43 21.90
CA SER A 119 -27.25 15.54 22.66
C SER A 119 -25.82 15.40 23.22
N LYS A 120 -24.83 15.01 22.40
CA LYS A 120 -23.42 15.40 22.62
C LYS A 120 -22.70 15.70 21.29
N PRO A 121 -21.77 16.67 21.23
CA PRO A 121 -20.94 16.89 20.05
C PRO A 121 -20.06 15.65 19.81
N THR A 122 -20.23 14.99 18.67
CA THR A 122 -19.41 13.82 18.28
C THR A 122 -18.36 14.24 17.24
N ASN A 123 -17.10 13.85 17.48
CA ASN A 123 -16.02 14.01 16.52
C ASN A 123 -16.33 13.23 15.22
N LYS A 124 -16.16 13.86 14.05
CA LYS A 124 -16.51 13.30 12.73
C LYS A 124 -15.30 12.72 11.97
N SER A 125 -14.13 12.62 12.61
CA SER A 125 -12.92 12.10 11.99
C SER A 125 -13.06 10.61 11.62
N ASN A 126 -12.63 10.25 10.41
CA ASN A 126 -12.48 8.85 10.00
C ASN A 126 -11.18 8.26 10.57
N ILE A 127 -10.97 6.95 10.37
CA ILE A 127 -9.76 6.24 10.85
C ILE A 127 -8.44 6.90 10.41
N PHE A 128 -8.40 7.54 9.24
CA PHE A 128 -7.23 8.26 8.72
C PHE A 128 -6.98 9.58 9.45
N GLY A 129 -8.05 10.27 9.89
CA GLY A 129 -7.95 11.42 10.78
C GLY A 129 -7.35 11.04 12.13
N HIS A 130 -7.82 9.94 12.74
CA HIS A 130 -7.26 9.45 14.00
C HIS A 130 -5.80 8.97 13.88
N ALA A 131 -5.39 8.44 12.72
CA ALA A 131 -3.99 8.13 12.46
C ALA A 131 -3.11 9.39 12.46
N LYS A 132 -3.59 10.50 11.87
CA LYS A 132 -2.90 11.79 11.94
C LYS A 132 -2.77 12.27 13.38
N ASP A 133 -3.85 12.18 14.18
CA ASP A 133 -3.83 12.61 15.58
C ASP A 133 -2.86 11.78 16.43
N LEU A 134 -2.83 10.46 16.24
CA LEU A 134 -1.87 9.57 16.90
C LEU A 134 -0.43 9.91 16.50
N LEU A 135 -0.15 10.13 15.21
CA LEU A 135 1.17 10.49 14.72
C LEU A 135 1.73 11.71 15.47
N TYR A 136 0.96 12.79 15.55
CA TYR A 136 1.38 14.00 16.25
C TYR A 136 1.40 13.84 17.78
N ALA A 137 0.59 12.95 18.35
CA ALA A 137 0.67 12.64 19.78
C ALA A 137 1.98 11.92 20.12
N ILE A 138 2.40 10.96 19.28
CA ILE A 138 3.68 10.24 19.43
C ILE A 138 4.86 11.20 19.32
N ASP A 139 4.85 12.06 18.30
CA ASP A 139 5.89 13.07 18.05
C ASP A 139 6.10 13.99 19.27
N ARG A 140 5.00 14.40 19.94
CA ARG A 140 5.07 15.27 21.13
C ARG A 140 5.53 14.57 22.41
N GLU A 141 5.19 13.29 22.59
CA GLU A 141 5.36 12.61 23.89
C GLU A 141 6.60 11.71 23.98
N ARG A 142 7.25 11.39 22.85
CA ARG A 142 8.40 10.49 22.83
C ARG A 142 9.74 11.24 22.85
N ALA A 143 10.77 10.51 23.25
CA ALA A 143 12.14 10.90 22.97
C ALA A 143 12.53 10.44 21.56
N GLU A 144 13.15 11.32 20.77
CA GLU A 144 13.67 10.98 19.44
C GLU A 144 14.64 9.77 19.52
N SER A 145 14.68 8.99 18.44
CA SER A 145 15.48 7.76 18.29
C SER A 145 15.15 6.61 19.26
N ARG A 146 14.17 6.76 20.17
CA ARG A 146 13.74 5.65 21.04
C ARG A 146 12.94 4.63 20.22
N PRO A 147 13.32 3.33 20.26
CA PRO A 147 12.59 2.26 19.60
C PRO A 147 11.09 2.25 19.95
N ILE A 148 10.23 2.00 18.96
CA ILE A 148 8.78 1.82 19.14
C ILE A 148 8.35 0.40 18.79
N ILE A 149 7.50 -0.19 19.64
CA ILE A 149 6.71 -1.38 19.34
C ILE A 149 5.23 -1.00 19.31
N PHE A 150 4.58 -1.14 18.16
CA PHE A 150 3.13 -0.95 18.05
C PHE A 150 2.38 -2.26 18.29
N VAL A 151 1.25 -2.19 19.00
CA VAL A 151 0.32 -3.31 19.19
C VAL A 151 -1.08 -2.88 18.76
N GLY A 152 -1.55 -3.39 17.63
CA GLY A 152 -2.85 -3.05 17.06
C GLY A 152 -3.86 -4.19 17.18
N HIS A 153 -5.05 -3.91 17.71
CA HIS A 153 -6.18 -4.86 17.66
C HIS A 153 -7.20 -4.44 16.60
N SER A 154 -7.64 -5.41 15.79
CA SER A 154 -8.61 -5.21 14.71
C SER A 154 -8.21 -4.00 13.86
N LEU A 155 -9.09 -3.00 13.75
CA LEU A 155 -8.87 -1.79 12.97
C LEU A 155 -7.78 -0.86 13.49
N GLY A 156 -7.37 -0.98 14.76
CA GLY A 156 -6.21 -0.25 15.30
C GLY A 156 -4.93 -0.57 14.52
N GLY A 157 -4.82 -1.77 13.95
CA GLY A 157 -3.72 -2.13 13.05
C GLY A 157 -3.73 -1.35 11.73
N ILE A 158 -4.90 -0.99 11.19
CA ILE A 158 -4.99 -0.13 10.00
C ILE A 158 -4.54 1.30 10.33
N LEU A 159 -4.93 1.80 11.50
CA LEU A 159 -4.51 3.10 12.00
C LEU A 159 -2.98 3.19 12.14
N ILE A 160 -2.34 2.15 12.69
CA ILE A 160 -0.88 2.05 12.79
C ILE A 160 -0.21 2.09 11.41
N LYS A 161 -0.71 1.33 10.43
CA LYS A 161 -0.15 1.34 9.07
C LYS A 161 -0.21 2.74 8.45
N GLU A 162 -1.30 3.46 8.66
CA GLU A 162 -1.46 4.84 8.18
C GLU A 162 -0.52 5.82 8.90
N VAL A 163 -0.28 5.66 10.21
CA VAL A 163 0.73 6.44 10.96
C VAL A 163 2.10 6.28 10.29
N LEU A 164 2.51 5.04 10.03
CA LEU A 164 3.80 4.74 9.40
C LEU A 164 3.87 5.28 7.97
N ARG A 165 2.79 5.18 7.19
CA ARG A 165 2.67 5.80 5.85
C ARG A 165 2.91 7.29 5.88
N ARG A 166 2.25 8.01 6.79
CA ARG A 166 2.39 9.47 6.93
C ARG A 166 3.78 9.86 7.42
N SER A 167 4.33 9.10 8.36
CA SER A 167 5.69 9.29 8.84
C SER A 167 6.72 9.21 7.70
N GLN A 168 6.59 8.23 6.80
CA GLN A 168 7.49 8.06 5.66
C GLN A 168 7.54 9.27 4.71
N THR A 169 6.38 9.90 4.48
CA THR A 169 6.23 11.00 3.53
C THR A 169 6.37 12.38 4.18
N SER A 170 6.63 12.45 5.48
CA SER A 170 6.78 13.72 6.19
C SER A 170 8.09 14.41 5.82
N THR A 171 8.07 15.73 5.73
CA THR A 171 9.27 16.56 5.59
C THR A 171 9.95 16.81 6.93
N GLU A 172 9.23 16.68 8.05
CA GLU A 172 9.73 16.89 9.41
C GLU A 172 10.53 15.68 9.89
N GLU A 173 11.75 15.91 10.39
CA GLU A 173 12.66 14.85 10.83
C GLU A 173 12.15 14.09 12.04
N SER A 174 11.58 14.78 13.05
CA SER A 174 11.00 14.15 14.25
C SER A 174 9.84 13.20 13.90
N ILE A 175 9.02 13.58 12.91
CA ILE A 175 7.93 12.76 12.41
C ILE A 175 8.45 11.58 11.57
N ARG A 176 9.47 11.76 10.72
CA ARG A 176 10.11 10.66 9.97
C ARG A 176 10.77 9.65 10.90
N ASP A 177 11.36 10.14 11.98
CA ASP A 177 11.99 9.33 13.01
C ASP A 177 10.98 8.33 13.62
N ILE A 178 9.67 8.58 13.59
CA ILE A 178 8.66 7.61 14.07
C ILE A 178 8.76 6.28 13.33
N LEU A 179 8.83 6.32 11.99
CA LEU A 179 9.04 5.14 11.17
C LEU A 179 10.45 4.58 11.32
N GLU A 180 11.48 5.44 11.37
CA GLU A 180 12.88 5.00 11.48
C GLU A 180 13.17 4.29 12.81
N SER A 181 12.51 4.74 13.88
CA SER A 181 12.58 4.14 15.22
C SER A 181 11.56 3.04 15.44
N THR A 182 10.68 2.72 14.48
CA THR A 182 9.77 1.58 14.63
C THR A 182 10.57 0.29 14.61
N ALA A 183 10.60 -0.43 15.73
CA ALA A 183 11.33 -1.69 15.89
C ALA A 183 10.44 -2.91 15.65
N ALA A 184 9.14 -2.82 15.99
CA ALA A 184 8.20 -3.88 15.71
C ALA A 184 6.74 -3.41 15.61
N VAL A 185 5.90 -4.20 14.92
CA VAL A 185 4.45 -4.06 14.87
C VAL A 185 3.80 -5.42 15.12
N VAL A 186 2.88 -5.49 16.09
CA VAL A 186 2.13 -6.68 16.46
C VAL A 186 0.66 -6.47 16.11
N PHE A 187 0.09 -7.36 15.29
CA PHE A 187 -1.31 -7.33 14.90
C PHE A 187 -2.11 -8.42 15.61
N LEU A 188 -3.28 -8.06 16.16
CA LEU A 188 -4.27 -8.97 16.73
C LEU A 188 -5.56 -8.87 15.92
N GLY A 189 -5.80 -9.82 15.01
CA GLY A 189 -7.03 -9.86 14.22
C GLY A 189 -7.22 -8.67 13.28
N THR A 190 -6.14 -8.04 12.79
CA THR A 190 -6.25 -6.91 11.87
C THR A 190 -6.60 -7.39 10.46
N PRO A 191 -7.66 -6.86 9.81
CA PRO A 191 -7.99 -7.21 8.43
C PRO A 191 -7.05 -6.48 7.46
N HIS A 192 -5.97 -7.13 7.05
CA HIS A 192 -4.98 -6.58 6.13
C HIS A 192 -5.40 -6.56 4.66
N ARG A 193 -6.31 -7.43 4.22
CA ARG A 193 -6.81 -7.47 2.83
C ARG A 193 -8.23 -6.96 2.71
N GLY A 194 -8.47 -6.22 1.63
CA GLY A 194 -9.78 -6.13 0.99
C GLY A 194 -10.06 -7.39 0.17
N SER A 195 -11.32 -7.79 0.05
CA SER A 195 -11.71 -8.70 -1.02
C SER A 195 -11.76 -7.92 -2.35
N PRO A 196 -11.40 -8.51 -3.51
CA PRO A 196 -11.68 -7.90 -4.81
C PRO A 196 -13.17 -7.59 -5.01
N ASP A 197 -14.06 -8.24 -4.26
CA ASP A 197 -15.47 -7.89 -4.12
C ASP A 197 -15.71 -6.87 -3.00
N PHE A 198 -16.18 -5.68 -3.38
CA PHE A 198 -16.63 -4.63 -2.46
C PHE A 198 -17.70 -5.13 -1.47
N ALA A 199 -18.56 -6.07 -1.90
CA ALA A 199 -19.58 -6.68 -1.05
C ALA A 199 -18.99 -7.52 0.09
N VAL A 200 -17.88 -8.23 -0.16
CA VAL A 200 -17.22 -9.11 0.82
C VAL A 200 -16.41 -8.31 1.85
N LEU A 201 -15.83 -7.17 1.46
CA LEU A 201 -15.20 -6.24 2.39
C LEU A 201 -16.25 -5.50 3.24
N GLY A 202 -17.37 -5.12 2.62
CA GLY A 202 -18.56 -4.66 3.30
C GLY A 202 -19.06 -5.69 4.33
N ASP A 203 -19.08 -6.96 3.95
CA ASP A 203 -19.42 -8.07 4.85
C ASP A 203 -18.40 -8.30 5.96
N LEU A 204 -17.10 -8.18 5.70
CA LEU A 204 -16.05 -8.28 6.72
C LEU A 204 -16.20 -7.16 7.75
N PHE A 205 -16.36 -5.92 7.31
CA PHE A 205 -16.60 -4.79 8.22
C PHE A 205 -17.97 -4.82 8.87
N ARG A 206 -18.99 -5.38 8.21
CA ARG A 206 -20.30 -5.66 8.81
C ARG A 206 -20.23 -6.78 9.83
N ARG A 207 -19.41 -7.81 9.64
CA ARG A 207 -19.14 -8.88 10.62
C ARG A 207 -18.40 -8.32 11.83
N ILE A 208 -17.33 -7.56 11.62
CA ILE A 208 -16.64 -6.82 12.68
C ILE A 208 -17.63 -5.88 13.40
N GLY A 209 -18.44 -5.13 12.66
CA GLY A 209 -19.42 -4.19 13.19
C GLY A 209 -20.59 -4.84 13.94
N SER A 210 -21.16 -5.92 13.43
CA SER A 210 -22.26 -6.64 14.09
C SER A 210 -21.81 -7.30 15.39
N VAL A 211 -20.60 -7.88 15.41
CA VAL A 211 -20.03 -8.55 16.58
C VAL A 211 -19.54 -7.55 17.63
N MET A 212 -18.84 -6.48 17.22
CA MET A 212 -18.27 -5.50 18.17
C MET A 212 -19.27 -4.43 18.62
N LEU A 213 -20.28 -4.08 17.80
CA LEU A 213 -21.14 -2.92 18.04
C LEU A 213 -22.58 -3.29 18.45
N ARG A 214 -23.01 -4.56 18.29
CA ARG A 214 -24.42 -5.02 18.46
C ARG A 214 -25.44 -4.15 17.68
N LEU A 215 -25.05 -3.61 16.53
CA LEU A 215 -25.89 -2.76 15.69
C LEU A 215 -26.46 -3.54 14.51
N ASP A 216 -27.77 -3.42 14.28
CA ASP A 216 -28.40 -3.82 13.02
C ASP A 216 -28.08 -2.76 11.95
N SER A 217 -27.04 -3.03 11.17
CA SER A 217 -26.64 -2.46 9.87
C SER A 217 -27.13 -1.05 9.50
N ASN A 218 -26.19 -0.11 9.32
CA ASN A 218 -26.30 0.99 8.35
C ASN A 218 -24.91 1.53 7.95
N ALA A 219 -24.83 2.20 6.79
CA ALA A 219 -23.65 2.74 6.10
C ALA A 219 -22.66 3.60 6.93
N THR A 220 -23.01 3.91 8.17
CA THR A 220 -22.22 4.72 9.12
C THR A 220 -20.96 4.00 9.60
N ILE A 221 -20.96 2.65 9.70
CA ILE A 221 -19.77 1.85 10.04
C ILE A 221 -18.72 1.95 8.94
N LEU A 222 -19.14 1.86 7.67
CA LEU A 222 -18.27 2.03 6.50
C LEU A 222 -17.75 3.48 6.35
N ARG A 223 -18.56 4.48 6.73
CA ARG A 223 -18.12 5.88 6.77
C ARG A 223 -17.04 6.15 7.82
N ALA A 224 -17.18 5.60 9.04
CA ALA A 224 -16.17 5.74 10.10
C ALA A 224 -14.82 5.09 9.71
N LEU A 225 -14.89 4.05 8.88
CA LEU A 225 -13.75 3.32 8.37
C LEU A 225 -13.08 3.95 7.15
N GLY A 226 -13.67 4.99 6.55
CA GLY A 226 -13.16 5.60 5.32
C GLY A 226 -12.96 4.56 4.20
N SER A 227 -13.80 3.54 4.16
CA SER A 227 -13.54 2.31 3.39
C SER A 227 -14.00 2.43 1.94
N ASP A 228 -13.18 3.07 1.11
CA ASP A 228 -13.04 2.67 -0.28
C ASP A 228 -11.97 1.53 -0.30
N SER A 229 -12.23 0.42 -1.00
CA SER A 229 -11.36 -0.78 -1.00
C SER A 229 -9.92 -0.54 -1.51
N PRO A 230 -9.65 0.42 -2.43
CA PRO A 230 -8.28 0.74 -2.83
C PRO A 230 -7.41 1.23 -1.67
N GLU A 231 -7.96 1.94 -0.70
CA GLU A 231 -7.22 2.60 0.37
C GLU A 231 -6.65 1.60 1.37
N LEU A 232 -7.39 0.52 1.65
CA LEU A 232 -6.93 -0.57 2.51
C LEU A 232 -5.86 -1.42 1.83
N GLU A 233 -6.00 -1.68 0.52
CA GLU A 233 -4.95 -2.34 -0.27
C GLU A 233 -3.71 -1.46 -0.39
N LEU A 234 -3.86 -0.16 -0.65
CA LEU A 234 -2.74 0.79 -0.66
C LEU A 234 -2.06 0.88 0.71
N CYS A 235 -2.83 0.85 1.80
CA CYS A 235 -2.31 0.83 3.16
C CYS A 235 -1.50 -0.46 3.44
N ARG A 236 -1.97 -1.62 2.94
CA ARG A 236 -1.23 -2.89 2.98
C ARG A 236 0.04 -2.83 2.15
N GLU A 237 -0.04 -2.43 0.88
CA GLU A 237 1.11 -2.35 -0.04
C GLU A 237 2.19 -1.40 0.49
N SER A 238 1.77 -0.22 0.97
CA SER A 238 2.67 0.75 1.61
C SER A 238 3.35 0.15 2.84
N PHE A 239 2.59 -0.53 3.70
CA PHE A 239 3.14 -1.16 4.88
C PHE A 239 4.15 -2.27 4.55
N ILE A 240 3.88 -3.11 3.54
CA ILE A 240 4.81 -4.14 3.08
C ILE A 240 6.10 -3.50 2.53
N SER A 241 5.98 -2.42 1.75
CA SER A 241 7.13 -1.66 1.26
C SER A 241 7.99 -1.09 2.40
N GLN A 242 7.35 -0.53 3.43
CA GLN A 242 8.03 -0.03 4.62
C GLN A 242 8.69 -1.15 5.42
N TRP A 243 7.98 -2.24 5.64
CA TRP A 243 8.52 -3.40 6.34
C TRP A 243 9.76 -3.96 5.63
N ASN A 244 9.74 -4.03 4.29
CA ASN A 244 10.91 -4.42 3.49
C ASN A 244 12.07 -3.42 3.59
N ARG A 245 11.78 -2.13 3.60
CA ARG A 245 12.79 -1.07 3.59
C ARG A 245 13.45 -0.86 4.94
N TYR A 246 12.66 -0.84 6.02
CA TYR A 246 13.11 -0.52 7.38
C TYR A 246 13.39 -1.78 8.22
N ASN A 247 12.94 -2.95 7.75
CA ASN A 247 13.26 -4.26 8.34
C ASN A 247 12.93 -4.38 9.83
N PHE A 248 11.87 -3.69 10.28
CA PHE A 248 11.30 -3.89 11.61
C PHE A 248 10.58 -5.24 11.71
N LYS A 249 10.30 -5.71 12.92
CA LYS A 249 9.65 -7.01 13.12
C LYS A 249 8.14 -6.89 12.96
N VAL A 250 7.52 -7.87 12.32
CA VAL A 250 6.05 -7.98 12.29
C VAL A 250 5.65 -9.33 12.84
N LYS A 251 4.64 -9.34 13.71
CA LYS A 251 4.04 -10.56 14.25
C LYS A 251 2.52 -10.44 14.18
N THR A 252 1.87 -11.45 13.66
CA THR A 252 0.40 -11.47 13.52
C THR A 252 -0.20 -12.60 14.33
N PHE A 253 -1.28 -12.28 15.03
CA PHE A 253 -2.11 -13.24 15.73
C PHE A 253 -3.52 -13.27 15.15
N GLN A 254 -4.01 -14.46 14.86
CA GLN A 254 -5.30 -14.74 14.23
C GLN A 254 -6.27 -15.37 15.24
N GLU A 255 -7.56 -15.11 15.10
CA GLU A 255 -8.56 -15.80 15.92
C GLU A 255 -8.68 -17.28 15.50
N ALA A 256 -8.89 -18.17 16.47
CA ALA A 256 -9.10 -19.60 16.20
C ALA A 256 -10.58 -20.01 16.27
N LEU A 257 -11.41 -19.24 16.99
CA LEU A 257 -12.81 -19.57 17.24
C LEU A 257 -13.74 -18.61 16.52
N GLY A 258 -14.79 -19.14 15.87
CA GLY A 258 -15.89 -18.32 15.36
C GLY A 258 -16.77 -17.78 16.48
N VAL A 259 -17.62 -16.80 16.15
CA VAL A 259 -18.59 -16.23 17.10
C VAL A 259 -19.92 -16.99 17.00
N THR A 260 -20.39 -17.54 18.11
CA THR A 260 -21.72 -18.18 18.21
C THR A 260 -22.72 -17.16 18.77
N ALA A 261 -23.42 -16.43 17.89
CA ALA A 261 -24.48 -15.52 18.31
C ALA A 261 -25.87 -16.11 18.00
N VAL A 262 -26.59 -16.47 19.06
CA VAL A 262 -28.04 -16.77 19.02
C VAL A 262 -28.78 -15.48 18.63
N ASN A 263 -29.67 -15.56 17.64
CA ASN A 263 -30.53 -14.50 17.02
C ASN A 263 -30.07 -13.75 15.76
N VAL A 264 -28.89 -14.00 15.17
CA VAL A 264 -28.58 -13.39 13.85
C VAL A 264 -27.83 -14.36 12.95
N GLY A 265 -28.48 -15.40 12.42
CA GLY A 265 -28.12 -16.17 11.20
C GLY A 265 -26.66 -16.62 10.95
N LEU A 266 -25.73 -16.46 11.90
CA LEU A 266 -24.30 -16.67 11.74
C LEU A 266 -23.98 -18.11 12.11
N LEU A 267 -23.65 -18.90 11.10
CA LEU A 267 -22.94 -20.16 11.27
C LEU A 267 -21.57 -19.87 11.91
N ASN A 268 -21.00 -20.84 12.62
CA ASN A 268 -19.76 -20.78 13.41
C ASN A 268 -18.51 -20.35 12.61
N GLU A 269 -18.47 -19.10 12.14
CA GLU A 269 -17.46 -18.53 11.25
C GLU A 269 -16.60 -17.49 11.98
N LYS A 270 -15.32 -17.38 11.57
CA LYS A 270 -14.40 -16.32 12.03
C LYS A 270 -14.90 -14.94 11.58
N VAL A 271 -14.71 -13.93 12.42
CA VAL A 271 -15.01 -12.53 12.11
C VAL A 271 -14.04 -11.99 11.07
N VAL A 272 -12.75 -12.28 11.22
CA VAL A 272 -11.67 -11.96 10.29
C VAL A 272 -11.04 -13.27 9.79
N PRO A 273 -11.31 -13.67 8.54
CA PRO A 273 -10.70 -14.86 7.96
C PRO A 273 -9.17 -14.80 7.94
N ASP A 274 -8.51 -15.96 7.99
CA ASP A 274 -7.03 -16.06 7.98
C ASP A 274 -6.43 -15.43 6.72
N THR A 275 -7.12 -15.55 5.59
CA THR A 275 -6.74 -14.90 4.32
C THR A 275 -6.76 -13.37 4.41
N SER A 276 -7.70 -12.81 5.18
CA SER A 276 -7.83 -11.36 5.38
C SER A 276 -6.87 -10.82 6.42
N SER A 277 -6.48 -11.63 7.41
CA SER A 277 -5.56 -11.23 8.48
C SER A 277 -4.08 -11.50 8.18
N SER A 278 -3.76 -12.17 7.07
CA SER A 278 -2.39 -12.46 6.60
C SER A 278 -1.81 -11.31 5.76
N LEU A 279 -0.50 -11.03 5.94
CA LEU A 279 0.30 -10.19 5.02
C LEU A 279 0.96 -11.01 3.90
N ASP A 280 0.89 -12.34 3.98
CA ASP A 280 1.44 -13.31 3.01
C ASP A 280 2.95 -13.20 2.82
N ASP A 281 3.62 -12.75 3.88
CA ASP A 281 5.06 -12.73 3.98
C ASP A 281 5.51 -13.80 4.99
N PRO A 282 6.39 -14.74 4.59
CA PRO A 282 6.87 -15.79 5.49
C PRO A 282 7.50 -15.27 6.80
N ARG A 283 8.01 -14.04 6.81
CA ARG A 283 8.61 -13.42 8.01
C ARG A 283 7.58 -13.08 9.08
N GLU A 284 6.29 -13.00 8.74
CA GLU A 284 5.20 -12.64 9.65
C GLU A 284 4.97 -13.71 10.74
N HIS A 285 5.25 -14.98 10.42
CA HIS A 285 5.01 -16.13 11.30
C HIS A 285 3.65 -16.05 12.01
N ALA A 286 2.58 -15.85 11.22
CA ALA A 286 1.22 -15.70 11.73
C ALA A 286 0.81 -16.91 12.57
N GLU A 287 0.17 -16.66 13.71
CA GLU A 287 -0.15 -17.68 14.70
C GLU A 287 -1.56 -17.50 15.26
N THR A 288 -2.26 -18.60 15.57
CA THR A 288 -3.63 -18.52 16.10
C THR A 288 -3.65 -18.36 17.63
N ILE A 289 -4.64 -17.61 18.15
CA ILE A 289 -5.01 -17.52 19.57
C ILE A 289 -6.34 -18.28 19.75
N PRO A 290 -6.47 -19.16 20.76
CA PRO A 290 -7.68 -19.96 21.02
C PRO A 290 -8.84 -19.12 21.59
N ALA A 291 -9.21 -18.05 20.90
CA ALA A 291 -10.28 -17.12 21.24
C ALA A 291 -10.98 -16.63 19.96
N ASN A 292 -12.16 -16.03 20.12
CA ASN A 292 -12.86 -15.31 19.06
C ASN A 292 -12.33 -13.86 18.96
N HIS A 293 -12.74 -13.11 17.92
CA HIS A 293 -12.29 -11.74 17.65
C HIS A 293 -12.49 -10.75 18.80
N MET A 294 -13.55 -10.92 19.61
CA MET A 294 -13.84 -10.05 20.77
C MET A 294 -12.93 -10.32 21.96
N ASP A 295 -12.49 -11.58 22.10
CA ASP A 295 -11.80 -12.08 23.28
C ASP A 295 -10.29 -12.26 23.05
N MET A 296 -9.80 -12.27 21.80
CA MET A 296 -8.39 -12.53 21.47
C MET A 296 -7.37 -11.51 22.01
N ALA A 297 -7.84 -10.33 22.46
CA ALA A 297 -7.01 -9.29 23.06
C ALA A 297 -7.21 -9.17 24.60
N ARG A 298 -8.04 -10.04 25.19
CA ARG A 298 -8.43 -10.00 26.61
C ARG A 298 -7.90 -11.23 27.33
N PHE A 299 -6.89 -11.05 28.17
CA PHE A 299 -6.23 -12.15 28.86
C PHE A 299 -6.53 -12.16 30.35
N THR A 300 -6.73 -13.36 30.89
CA THR A 300 -7.18 -13.57 32.28
C THR A 300 -6.07 -13.56 33.31
N GLY A 301 -4.82 -13.80 32.89
CA GLY A 301 -3.67 -13.94 33.79
C GLY A 301 -2.37 -14.18 33.03
N ASP A 302 -1.28 -14.38 33.78
CA ASP A 302 0.05 -14.70 33.24
C ASP A 302 0.15 -16.15 32.71
N ASP A 303 -0.75 -17.01 33.17
CA ASP A 303 -0.92 -18.39 32.73
C ASP A 303 -1.84 -18.57 31.52
N ASP A 304 -2.59 -17.52 31.14
CA ASP A 304 -3.48 -17.50 29.98
C ASP A 304 -2.70 -17.89 28.70
N PRO A 305 -3.14 -18.91 27.95
CA PRO A 305 -2.44 -19.36 26.75
C PRO A 305 -2.29 -18.27 25.68
N GLY A 306 -3.25 -17.36 25.56
CA GLY A 306 -3.18 -16.22 24.65
C GLY A 306 -2.13 -15.20 25.10
N TYR A 307 -2.08 -14.90 26.40
CA TYR A 307 -1.08 -14.00 26.95
C TYR A 307 0.34 -14.55 26.85
N ARG A 308 0.55 -15.85 27.08
CA ARG A 308 1.86 -16.49 26.92
C ARG A 308 2.42 -16.32 25.50
N LYS A 309 1.55 -16.34 24.49
CA LYS A 309 1.93 -16.05 23.10
C LYS A 309 2.26 -14.57 22.91
N VAL A 310 1.30 -13.68 23.18
CA VAL A 310 1.46 -12.24 22.89
C VAL A 310 2.50 -11.58 23.80
N GLY A 311 2.39 -11.74 25.11
CA GLY A 311 3.35 -11.24 26.09
C GLY A 311 4.74 -11.87 25.94
N GLY A 312 4.80 -13.16 25.60
CA GLY A 312 6.06 -13.85 25.30
C GLY A 312 6.81 -13.26 24.11
N GLU A 313 6.10 -12.95 23.01
CA GLU A 313 6.70 -12.28 21.85
C GLU A 313 7.15 -10.85 22.18
N LEU A 314 6.30 -10.07 22.87
CA LEU A 314 6.67 -8.72 23.29
C LEU A 314 7.92 -8.72 24.19
N ARG A 315 7.98 -9.63 25.16
CA ARG A 315 9.16 -9.83 26.02
C ARG A 315 10.40 -10.16 25.19
N ARG A 316 10.29 -11.06 24.21
CA ARG A 316 11.41 -11.42 23.34
C ARG A 316 11.91 -10.21 22.54
N MET A 317 10.99 -9.39 22.01
CA MET A 317 11.34 -8.18 21.27
C MET A 317 12.05 -7.15 22.15
N VAL A 318 11.53 -6.88 23.36
CA VAL A 318 12.13 -5.94 24.32
C VAL A 318 13.52 -6.42 24.77
N GLN A 319 13.68 -7.71 25.09
CA GLN A 319 14.97 -8.28 25.48
C GLN A 319 16.04 -8.18 24.38
N GLN A 320 15.63 -8.31 23.11
CA GLN A 320 16.54 -8.13 21.99
C GLN A 320 16.99 -6.68 21.84
N LEU A 321 16.09 -5.72 22.07
CA LEU A 321 16.44 -4.30 22.08
C LEU A 321 17.37 -3.95 23.25
N ALA A 322 17.11 -4.47 24.45
CA ALA A 322 17.96 -4.27 25.64
C ALA A 322 19.40 -4.78 25.42
N LYS A 323 19.55 -5.97 24.83
CA LYS A 323 20.87 -6.54 24.50
C LYS A 323 21.67 -5.68 23.53
N ASN A 324 21.00 -4.97 22.65
CA ASN A 324 21.66 -4.09 21.68
C ASN A 324 22.12 -2.74 22.29
N GLN A 325 21.77 -2.44 23.55
CA GLN A 325 22.01 -1.15 24.21
C GLN A 325 22.96 -1.19 25.44
N ALA A 326 23.48 -2.34 25.89
CA ALA A 326 24.31 -2.45 27.11
C ALA A 326 25.78 -1.97 26.94
N PRO A 327 26.43 -1.34 27.96
CA PRO A 327 27.85 -0.92 27.92
C PRO A 327 28.85 -2.07 28.14
N ILE A 328 30.03 -2.02 27.51
CA ILE A 328 31.13 -3.00 27.64
C ILE A 328 32.11 -2.55 28.75
N GLU A 329 32.34 -3.36 29.80
CA GLU A 329 33.33 -3.12 30.86
C GLU A 329 34.78 -3.45 30.41
N HIS A 330 35.77 -2.59 30.69
CA HIS A 330 37.15 -2.97 31.09
C HIS A 330 38.05 -1.74 31.45
N THR A 331 38.44 -1.69 32.74
CA THR A 331 39.69 -1.25 33.42
C THR A 331 40.69 -0.23 32.81
N ASP A 332 40.86 0.87 33.55
CA ASP A 332 42.06 1.70 33.89
C ASP A 332 43.10 2.18 32.83
N SER A 333 43.08 3.49 32.50
CA SER A 333 43.95 4.52 33.12
C SER A 333 44.19 5.78 32.25
N ARG A 334 44.13 6.96 32.91
CA ARG A 334 44.40 8.36 32.51
C ARG A 334 43.29 9.14 31.76
N TRP A 335 42.66 10.00 32.56
CA TRP A 335 41.44 10.78 32.30
C TRP A 335 41.79 12.23 31.91
N THR A 336 41.31 12.67 30.75
CA THR A 336 40.92 14.07 30.48
C THR A 336 39.54 14.03 29.78
N PRO A 337 38.62 14.96 30.07
CA PRO A 337 37.20 14.79 29.74
C PRO A 337 36.95 15.03 28.25
N LYS A 338 37.03 13.96 27.45
CA LYS A 338 36.46 13.93 26.10
C LYS A 338 34.98 13.58 26.18
N LYS A 339 34.14 14.43 25.58
CA LYS A 339 32.78 14.09 25.14
C LYS A 339 32.84 12.87 24.23
N VAL A 340 32.71 11.69 24.81
CA VAL A 340 32.59 10.39 24.12
C VAL A 340 31.14 9.96 24.29
N PHE A 341 30.30 10.32 23.32
CA PHE A 341 29.02 9.68 23.04
C PHE A 341 28.72 9.75 21.53
N ILE A 342 29.73 9.47 20.71
CA ILE A 342 29.56 8.99 19.33
C ILE A 342 30.70 8.00 19.10
N SER A 343 30.38 6.81 18.57
CA SER A 343 31.27 5.67 18.33
C SER A 343 31.52 4.75 19.53
N ASN A 344 30.74 3.66 19.59
CA ASN A 344 31.30 2.30 19.58
C ASN A 344 30.24 1.17 19.45
N ASN A 345 28.93 1.46 19.56
CA ASN A 345 27.89 0.53 19.07
C ASN A 345 27.68 0.58 17.54
N ALA A 346 28.31 1.55 16.86
CA ALA A 346 28.41 1.59 15.40
C ALA A 346 29.42 0.60 14.80
N ARG A 347 30.04 -0.31 15.58
CA ARG A 347 31.00 -1.30 15.02
C ARG A 347 30.60 -2.76 15.16
N LEU A 348 29.58 -3.10 15.95
CA LEU A 348 29.04 -4.46 16.01
C LEU A 348 27.52 -4.56 15.72
N ALA A 349 26.80 -3.43 15.72
CA ALA A 349 25.48 -3.30 15.06
C ALA A 349 25.59 -2.87 13.58
N ASN A 350 26.81 -2.67 13.06
CA ASN A 350 27.10 -2.46 11.63
C ASN A 350 27.11 -3.75 10.79
N ALA A 351 26.56 -4.84 11.32
CA ALA A 351 26.03 -5.93 10.50
C ALA A 351 24.51 -5.83 10.33
N SER A 352 23.88 -4.70 10.71
CA SER A 352 22.59 -4.30 10.14
C SER A 352 22.88 -3.68 8.78
N LEU A 353 22.26 -4.21 7.72
CA LEU A 353 22.40 -3.80 6.32
C LEU A 353 22.07 -2.32 6.13
N THR A 354 23.01 -1.44 6.46
CA THR A 354 23.07 -0.11 5.84
C THR A 354 23.29 -0.37 4.36
N VAL A 355 22.32 0.00 3.53
CA VAL A 355 22.46 -0.02 2.07
C VAL A 355 23.74 0.78 1.75
N PRO A 356 24.80 0.14 1.20
CA PRO A 356 26.08 0.80 0.95
C PRO A 356 25.89 2.10 0.15
N GLU A 357 26.72 3.11 0.41
CA GLU A 357 26.66 4.39 -0.34
C GLU A 357 26.77 4.17 -1.85
N SER A 358 27.54 3.15 -2.27
CA SER A 358 27.58 2.73 -3.66
C SER A 358 26.20 2.37 -4.19
N LEU A 359 25.39 1.59 -3.48
CA LEU A 359 24.01 1.30 -3.87
C LEU A 359 23.11 2.52 -3.80
N ARG A 360 23.27 3.39 -2.79
CA ARG A 360 22.52 4.65 -2.70
C ARG A 360 22.75 5.54 -3.92
N SER A 361 23.97 5.51 -4.49
CA SER A 361 24.30 6.26 -5.71
C SER A 361 23.50 5.83 -6.95
N LEU A 362 22.91 4.62 -6.94
CA LEU A 362 22.02 4.11 -7.99
C LEU A 362 20.53 4.37 -7.68
N ALA A 363 20.17 4.56 -6.41
CA ALA A 363 18.77 4.76 -6.01
C ALA A 363 18.18 6.07 -6.58
N TYR A 364 16.86 6.07 -6.81
CA TYR A 364 16.05 7.24 -7.15
C TYR A 364 14.64 7.03 -6.56
N ALA A 365 13.84 8.09 -6.45
CA ALA A 365 12.60 8.09 -5.67
C ALA A 365 11.56 7.08 -6.19
N GLU A 366 11.47 6.92 -7.51
CA GLU A 366 10.49 6.09 -8.21
C GLU A 366 10.98 4.63 -8.40
N LEU A 367 12.12 4.24 -7.83
CA LEU A 367 12.71 2.92 -8.06
C LEU A 367 11.77 1.79 -7.63
N GLY A 368 11.39 0.94 -8.59
CA GLY A 368 10.44 -0.17 -8.39
C GLY A 368 8.97 0.24 -8.27
N MET A 369 8.64 1.53 -8.33
CA MET A 369 7.30 2.03 -8.05
C MET A 369 6.26 1.62 -9.09
N ARG A 370 6.65 1.53 -10.36
CA ARG A 370 5.75 1.11 -11.44
C ARG A 370 5.24 -0.31 -11.23
N GLU A 371 6.13 -1.25 -10.91
CA GLU A 371 5.79 -2.64 -10.60
C GLU A 371 4.72 -2.73 -9.51
N VAL A 372 4.91 -1.97 -8.42
CA VAL A 372 3.97 -1.94 -7.29
C VAL A 372 2.58 -1.49 -7.75
N THR A 373 2.49 -0.42 -8.55
CA THR A 373 1.19 0.14 -8.99
C THR A 373 0.41 -0.68 -10.02
N ILE A 374 1.04 -1.68 -10.66
CA ILE A 374 0.33 -2.55 -11.59
C ILE A 374 -0.66 -3.40 -10.79
N ARG A 375 -1.95 -3.36 -11.16
CA ARG A 375 -2.97 -4.17 -10.49
C ARG A 375 -2.59 -5.65 -10.53
N PRO A 376 -2.71 -6.38 -9.41
CA PRO A 376 -2.43 -7.81 -9.38
C PRO A 376 -3.38 -8.55 -10.33
N ALA A 377 -2.91 -9.68 -10.87
CA ALA A 377 -3.75 -10.54 -11.68
C ALA A 377 -4.92 -11.08 -10.85
N LEU A 378 -6.09 -11.22 -11.47
CA LEU A 378 -7.22 -11.90 -10.83
C LEU A 378 -6.82 -13.37 -10.57
N ALA A 379 -7.30 -13.95 -9.47
CA ALA A 379 -7.05 -15.35 -9.16
C ALA A 379 -7.40 -16.26 -10.35
N ASN A 380 -6.53 -17.24 -10.63
CA ASN A 380 -6.65 -18.18 -11.75
C ASN A 380 -6.52 -17.58 -13.16
N THR A 381 -5.98 -16.36 -13.30
CA THR A 381 -5.60 -15.77 -14.61
C THR A 381 -4.08 -15.80 -14.80
N CYS A 382 -3.60 -15.55 -16.02
CA CYS A 382 -2.18 -15.57 -16.42
C CYS A 382 -1.48 -16.95 -16.35
N GLU A 383 -2.20 -18.01 -15.95
CA GLU A 383 -1.65 -19.36 -15.81
C GLU A 383 -1.25 -20.02 -17.14
N TRP A 384 -1.80 -19.55 -18.26
CA TRP A 384 -1.56 -20.10 -19.58
C TRP A 384 -0.09 -19.95 -20.01
N LEU A 385 0.60 -18.88 -19.60
CA LEU A 385 2.00 -18.64 -19.98
C LEU A 385 2.91 -19.75 -19.45
N PHE A 386 2.63 -20.27 -18.26
CA PHE A 386 3.42 -21.37 -17.67
C PHE A 386 3.12 -22.74 -18.31
N ARG A 387 2.23 -22.78 -19.30
CA ARG A 387 1.93 -23.94 -20.16
C ARG A 387 2.38 -23.73 -21.60
N GLU A 388 2.80 -22.52 -21.96
CA GLU A 388 3.30 -22.17 -23.28
C GLU A 388 4.72 -22.75 -23.47
N ARG A 389 4.91 -23.52 -24.54
CA ARG A 389 6.14 -24.28 -24.77
C ARG A 389 7.36 -23.38 -24.86
N ARG A 390 7.26 -22.25 -25.58
CA ARG A 390 8.36 -21.28 -25.72
C ARG A 390 8.81 -20.71 -24.37
N PHE A 391 7.86 -20.46 -23.46
CA PHE A 391 8.15 -19.97 -22.12
C PHE A 391 8.81 -21.06 -21.27
N ILE A 392 8.27 -22.30 -21.30
CA ILE A 392 8.84 -23.43 -20.57
C ILE A 392 10.28 -23.72 -21.02
N ASP A 393 10.52 -23.75 -22.33
CA ASP A 393 11.85 -23.99 -22.90
C ASP A 393 12.85 -22.92 -22.47
N TRP A 394 12.42 -21.66 -22.44
CA TRP A 394 13.22 -20.54 -21.94
C TRP A 394 13.47 -20.64 -20.43
N ASP A 395 12.45 -20.93 -19.63
CA ASP A 395 12.58 -20.98 -18.18
C ASP A 395 13.50 -22.12 -17.72
N LEU A 396 13.43 -23.27 -18.40
CA LEU A 396 14.23 -24.46 -18.14
C LEU A 396 15.59 -24.48 -18.86
N ASN A 397 15.97 -23.40 -19.56
CA ASN A 397 17.21 -23.29 -20.35
C ASN A 397 17.37 -24.37 -21.45
N GLN A 398 16.26 -24.88 -22.00
CA GLN A 398 16.26 -25.90 -23.04
C GLN A 398 16.55 -25.33 -24.43
N ASN A 399 16.30 -24.05 -24.64
CA ASN A 399 16.53 -23.34 -25.90
C ASN A 399 17.71 -22.38 -25.83
N THR A 400 18.62 -22.52 -24.86
CA THR A 400 19.71 -21.57 -24.63
C THR A 400 20.71 -21.55 -25.79
N GLU A 401 20.97 -22.67 -26.46
CA GLU A 401 21.86 -22.72 -27.63
C GLU A 401 21.34 -21.88 -28.80
N THR A 402 20.02 -21.79 -28.96
CA THR A 402 19.40 -21.02 -30.03
C THR A 402 19.10 -19.60 -29.60
N SER A 403 18.55 -19.39 -28.41
CA SER A 403 18.04 -18.08 -27.96
C SER A 403 19.03 -17.25 -27.17
N HIS A 404 20.09 -17.88 -26.65
CA HIS A 404 21.02 -17.33 -25.67
C HIS A 404 20.32 -16.75 -24.43
N GLY A 405 19.09 -17.19 -24.13
CA GLY A 405 18.34 -16.76 -22.95
C GLY A 405 17.45 -15.52 -23.16
N MET A 406 17.24 -15.06 -24.41
CA MET A 406 16.23 -14.04 -24.69
C MET A 406 14.82 -14.66 -24.83
N LEU A 407 13.81 -13.93 -24.39
CA LEU A 407 12.39 -14.19 -24.65
C LEU A 407 11.66 -12.86 -24.81
N TRP A 408 10.72 -12.78 -25.75
CA TRP A 408 9.91 -11.59 -25.97
C TRP A 408 8.41 -11.87 -25.86
N ILE A 409 7.74 -11.20 -24.94
CA ILE A 409 6.28 -11.18 -24.82
C ILE A 409 5.75 -9.96 -25.56
N LYS A 410 5.12 -10.17 -26.71
CA LYS A 410 4.47 -9.12 -27.51
C LYS A 410 2.97 -9.14 -27.32
N GLY A 411 2.33 -8.00 -27.59
CA GLY A 411 0.89 -7.98 -27.71
C GLY A 411 0.26 -6.61 -27.82
N LYS A 412 -1.05 -6.59 -28.10
CA LYS A 412 -1.83 -5.37 -28.28
C LYS A 412 -1.75 -4.41 -27.06
N PRO A 413 -1.87 -3.09 -27.26
CA PRO A 413 -2.04 -2.16 -26.16
C PRO A 413 -3.23 -2.57 -25.27
N GLY A 414 -3.06 -2.59 -23.96
CA GLY A 414 -4.13 -3.01 -23.03
C GLY A 414 -4.43 -4.52 -22.99
N ALA A 415 -3.64 -5.39 -23.64
CA ALA A 415 -3.84 -6.86 -23.63
C ALA A 415 -3.50 -7.56 -22.29
N GLY A 416 -2.98 -6.83 -21.29
CA GLY A 416 -2.61 -7.38 -19.98
C GLY A 416 -1.14 -7.78 -19.80
N LYS A 417 -0.25 -7.36 -20.72
CA LYS A 417 1.20 -7.69 -20.67
C LYS A 417 1.87 -7.37 -19.33
N SER A 418 1.70 -6.15 -18.81
CA SER A 418 2.32 -5.75 -17.54
C SER A 418 1.84 -6.58 -16.35
N THR A 419 0.55 -6.95 -16.34
CA THR A 419 -0.02 -7.85 -15.32
C THR A 419 0.55 -9.27 -15.45
N LEU A 420 0.72 -9.76 -16.67
CA LEU A 420 1.37 -11.04 -16.96
C LEU A 420 2.85 -11.03 -16.53
N MET A 421 3.59 -9.96 -16.85
CA MET A 421 5.00 -9.78 -16.46
C MET A 421 5.17 -9.71 -14.94
N LYS A 422 4.31 -8.96 -14.23
CA LYS A 422 4.30 -8.91 -12.75
C LYS A 422 4.03 -10.29 -12.14
N THR A 423 3.07 -11.03 -12.68
CA THR A 423 2.74 -12.40 -12.22
C THR A 423 3.92 -13.36 -12.44
N THR A 424 4.56 -13.26 -13.60
CA THR A 424 5.73 -14.06 -13.97
C THR A 424 6.92 -13.77 -13.07
N LEU A 425 7.21 -12.49 -12.83
CA LEU A 425 8.25 -12.07 -11.89
C LEU A 425 7.98 -12.62 -10.49
N HIS A 426 6.77 -12.43 -9.95
CA HIS A 426 6.41 -12.90 -8.62
C HIS A 426 6.58 -14.42 -8.47
N ARG A 427 6.13 -15.20 -9.46
CA ARG A 427 6.26 -16.65 -9.47
C ARG A 427 7.72 -17.10 -9.60
N THR A 428 8.51 -16.42 -10.42
CA THR A 428 9.95 -16.70 -10.58
C THR A 428 10.71 -16.42 -9.28
N THR A 429 10.43 -15.28 -8.64
CA THR A 429 11.01 -14.93 -7.33
C THR A 429 10.63 -15.94 -6.25
N SER A 430 9.37 -16.37 -6.22
CA SER A 430 8.90 -17.35 -5.24
C SER A 430 9.53 -18.74 -5.41
N ARG A 431 9.80 -19.15 -6.66
CA ARG A 431 10.38 -20.47 -6.98
C ARG A 431 11.91 -20.51 -6.92
N HIS A 432 12.56 -19.45 -7.36
CA HIS A 432 14.00 -19.44 -7.63
C HIS A 432 14.77 -18.32 -6.92
N GLY A 433 14.11 -17.49 -6.10
CA GLY A 433 14.73 -16.30 -5.50
C GLY A 433 15.89 -16.56 -4.53
N GLN A 434 16.07 -17.79 -4.04
CA GLN A 434 17.24 -18.15 -3.23
C GLN A 434 18.47 -18.48 -4.10
N ASP A 435 18.26 -19.06 -5.27
CA ASP A 435 19.31 -19.66 -6.11
C ASP A 435 19.58 -18.88 -7.41
N THR A 436 18.73 -17.92 -7.74
CA THR A 436 18.82 -17.08 -8.95
C THR A 436 18.81 -15.60 -8.55
N ILE A 437 19.65 -14.80 -9.21
CA ILE A 437 19.61 -13.33 -9.08
C ILE A 437 18.50 -12.82 -9.99
N ILE A 438 17.50 -12.14 -9.43
CA ILE A 438 16.33 -11.69 -10.19
C ILE A 438 16.24 -10.18 -10.16
N ALA A 439 16.14 -9.54 -11.32
CA ALA A 439 15.97 -8.09 -11.41
C ALA A 439 14.85 -7.72 -12.39
N SER A 440 14.16 -6.62 -12.11
CA SER A 440 13.05 -6.13 -12.93
C SER A 440 13.14 -4.64 -13.21
N PHE A 441 12.63 -4.23 -14.36
CA PHE A 441 12.31 -2.84 -14.65
C PHE A 441 11.01 -2.76 -15.45
N PHE A 442 10.11 -1.89 -15.02
CA PHE A 442 8.82 -1.66 -15.68
C PHE A 442 8.80 -0.21 -16.15
N PHE A 443 8.81 0.00 -17.46
CA PHE A 443 8.68 1.34 -18.01
C PHE A 443 7.31 1.95 -17.65
N ASN A 444 7.30 3.28 -17.55
CA ASN A 444 6.11 4.05 -17.27
C ASN A 444 6.12 5.33 -18.10
N ALA A 445 5.43 5.32 -19.23
CA ALA A 445 5.21 6.49 -20.10
C ALA A 445 4.57 7.67 -19.35
N ARG A 446 3.86 7.40 -18.25
CA ARG A 446 3.23 8.40 -17.35
C ARG A 446 4.11 8.76 -16.16
N GLY A 447 5.32 8.22 -16.06
CA GLY A 447 6.26 8.39 -14.95
C GLY A 447 7.23 9.54 -15.16
N GLY A 448 8.19 9.72 -14.26
CA GLY A 448 9.29 10.69 -14.44
C GLY A 448 10.33 10.24 -15.46
N GLU A 449 11.37 11.05 -15.72
CA GLU A 449 12.45 10.70 -16.66
C GLU A 449 13.12 9.34 -16.33
N MET A 450 13.32 9.08 -15.03
CA MET A 450 13.90 7.84 -14.51
C MET A 450 13.03 6.59 -14.77
N GLU A 451 11.73 6.75 -15.06
CA GLU A 451 10.85 5.61 -15.38
C GLU A 451 10.65 5.40 -16.89
N ARG A 452 11.17 6.30 -17.73
CA ARG A 452 10.99 6.29 -19.19
C ARG A 452 12.25 5.93 -19.97
N GLY A 453 13.42 6.09 -19.37
CA GLY A 453 14.71 6.05 -20.08
C GLY A 453 15.65 4.91 -19.69
N PRO A 454 16.68 4.63 -20.53
CA PRO A 454 17.74 3.66 -20.23
C PRO A 454 18.48 3.97 -18.93
N HIS A 455 18.74 5.24 -18.63
CA HIS A 455 19.42 5.66 -17.40
C HIS A 455 18.79 5.07 -16.12
N GLY A 456 17.48 5.20 -15.97
CA GLY A 456 16.76 4.62 -14.82
C GLY A 456 16.72 3.09 -14.85
N LEU A 457 16.61 2.49 -16.03
CA LEU A 457 16.69 1.05 -16.23
C LEU A 457 18.03 0.50 -15.72
N TYR A 458 19.15 1.06 -16.18
CA TYR A 458 20.48 0.57 -15.81
C TYR A 458 20.73 0.71 -14.30
N ARG A 459 20.34 1.86 -13.72
CA ARG A 459 20.43 2.10 -12.27
C ARG A 459 19.62 1.08 -11.48
N SER A 460 18.38 0.82 -11.88
CA SER A 460 17.49 -0.12 -11.21
C SER A 460 18.03 -1.55 -11.26
N LEU A 461 18.44 -2.01 -12.45
CA LEU A 461 18.96 -3.37 -12.63
C LEU A 461 20.27 -3.57 -11.85
N LEU A 462 21.24 -2.65 -11.96
CA LEU A 462 22.49 -2.71 -11.19
C LEU A 462 22.22 -2.72 -9.69
N HIS A 463 21.29 -1.88 -9.21
CA HIS A 463 20.93 -1.81 -7.81
C HIS A 463 20.34 -3.13 -7.30
N GLN A 464 19.45 -3.76 -8.06
CA GLN A 464 18.82 -5.03 -7.69
C GLN A 464 19.79 -6.21 -7.75
N ILE A 465 20.61 -6.29 -8.80
CA ILE A 465 21.58 -7.36 -9.02
C ILE A 465 22.68 -7.32 -7.94
N ALA A 466 23.27 -6.14 -7.71
CA ALA A 466 24.34 -6.00 -6.72
C ALA A 466 23.86 -6.33 -5.30
N ARG A 467 22.58 -6.11 -4.96
CA ARG A 467 22.02 -6.48 -3.66
C ARG A 467 21.95 -7.98 -3.40
N GLN A 468 21.89 -8.79 -4.44
CA GLN A 468 21.64 -10.23 -4.34
C GLN A 468 22.91 -11.08 -4.42
N ASP A 469 24.03 -10.50 -4.86
CA ASP A 469 25.31 -11.20 -4.98
C ASP A 469 26.47 -10.39 -4.41
N THR A 470 27.19 -10.99 -3.45
CA THR A 470 28.28 -10.32 -2.74
C THR A 470 29.48 -10.02 -3.65
N ALA A 471 29.74 -10.85 -4.67
CA ALA A 471 30.85 -10.62 -5.58
C ALA A 471 30.54 -9.44 -6.52
N ILE A 472 29.31 -9.35 -7.05
CA ILE A 472 28.85 -8.19 -7.82
C ILE A 472 28.87 -6.93 -6.95
N MET A 473 28.39 -7.02 -5.70
CA MET A 473 28.45 -5.90 -4.75
C MET A 473 29.87 -5.36 -4.57
N LYS A 474 30.83 -6.25 -4.28
CA LYS A 474 32.23 -5.87 -4.05
C LYS A 474 32.86 -5.25 -5.30
N TRP A 475 32.60 -5.84 -6.47
CA TRP A 475 33.06 -5.30 -7.75
C TRP A 475 32.48 -3.89 -7.99
N PHE A 476 31.17 -3.71 -7.79
CA PHE A 476 30.52 -2.42 -7.97
C PHE A 476 30.99 -1.37 -6.95
N GLN A 477 31.27 -1.77 -5.70
CA GLN A 477 31.88 -0.88 -4.70
C GLN A 477 33.26 -0.38 -5.13
N SER A 478 34.05 -1.21 -5.82
CA SER A 478 35.34 -0.79 -6.38
C SER A 478 35.16 0.23 -7.51
N ALA A 479 34.22 -0.01 -8.42
CA ALA A 479 33.90 0.95 -9.49
C ALA A 479 33.41 2.30 -8.93
N TYR A 480 32.52 2.26 -7.93
CA TYR A 480 32.06 3.46 -7.22
C TYR A 480 33.22 4.24 -6.58
N LYS A 481 34.12 3.56 -5.84
CA LYS A 481 35.29 4.20 -5.23
C LYS A 481 36.22 4.83 -6.26
N ASN A 482 36.48 4.14 -7.37
CA ASN A 482 37.31 4.68 -8.46
C ASN A 482 36.70 5.96 -9.03
N LYS A 483 35.38 6.01 -9.20
CA LYS A 483 34.68 7.21 -9.65
C LYS A 483 34.78 8.36 -8.65
N CYS A 484 34.57 8.08 -7.36
CA CYS A 484 34.75 9.07 -6.29
C CYS A 484 36.18 9.65 -6.25
N LEU A 485 37.20 8.83 -6.50
CA LEU A 485 38.60 9.29 -6.54
C LEU A 485 38.90 10.14 -7.79
N ALA A 486 38.25 9.85 -8.91
CA ALA A 486 38.42 10.58 -10.16
C ALA A 486 37.71 11.95 -10.17
N THR A 487 36.73 12.17 -9.30
CA THR A 487 35.88 13.37 -9.29
C THR A 487 36.09 14.21 -8.02
N ARG A 488 36.34 15.51 -8.18
CA ARG A 488 36.55 16.46 -7.05
C ARG A 488 35.29 17.20 -6.61
N THR A 489 34.15 16.96 -7.25
CA THR A 489 32.87 17.65 -7.06
C THR A 489 31.71 16.66 -6.96
N LYS A 490 30.50 17.14 -6.67
CA LYS A 490 29.27 16.34 -6.77
C LYS A 490 29.18 15.75 -8.19
N TRP A 491 28.99 14.45 -8.29
CA TRP A 491 28.97 13.70 -9.55
C TRP A 491 27.72 12.85 -9.66
N GLU A 492 27.35 12.51 -10.90
CA GLU A 492 26.27 11.57 -11.21
C GLU A 492 26.75 10.52 -12.22
N TRP A 493 26.11 9.36 -12.23
CA TRP A 493 26.38 8.31 -13.21
C TRP A 493 25.87 8.73 -14.58
N THR A 494 26.70 8.63 -15.61
CA THR A 494 26.26 8.79 -17.01
C THR A 494 25.66 7.49 -17.52
N GLU A 495 24.88 7.59 -18.60
CA GLU A 495 24.24 6.41 -19.21
C GLU A 495 25.29 5.41 -19.73
N GLU A 496 26.37 5.88 -20.35
CA GLU A 496 27.44 5.07 -20.92
C GLU A 496 28.23 4.31 -19.85
N GLU A 497 28.47 4.94 -18.70
CA GLU A 497 29.12 4.28 -17.57
C GLU A 497 28.24 3.17 -16.99
N LEU A 498 26.94 3.44 -16.82
CA LEU A 498 26.00 2.47 -16.29
C LEU A 498 25.81 1.29 -17.25
N GLU A 499 25.75 1.56 -18.54
CA GLU A 499 25.73 0.55 -19.59
C GLU A 499 26.98 -0.34 -19.53
N GLY A 500 28.17 0.28 -19.40
CA GLY A 500 29.43 -0.44 -19.26
C GLY A 500 29.47 -1.32 -18.01
N LEU A 501 29.04 -0.76 -16.87
CA LEU A 501 28.98 -1.49 -15.60
C LEU A 501 28.01 -2.66 -15.66
N LEU A 502 26.82 -2.46 -16.22
CA LEU A 502 25.84 -3.53 -16.32
C LEU A 502 26.36 -4.65 -17.22
N ARG A 503 27.05 -4.33 -18.32
CA ARG A 503 27.71 -5.32 -19.17
C ARG A 503 28.75 -6.12 -18.41
N ASP A 504 29.65 -5.45 -17.70
CA ASP A 504 30.72 -6.10 -16.93
C ASP A 504 30.17 -7.00 -15.81
N ALA A 505 29.00 -6.69 -15.25
CA ALA A 505 28.33 -7.54 -14.28
C ALA A 505 27.97 -8.93 -14.85
N PHE A 506 27.70 -9.02 -16.15
CA PHE A 506 27.31 -10.25 -16.86
C PHE A 506 28.46 -10.96 -17.59
N SER A 507 29.58 -10.27 -17.84
CA SER A 507 30.71 -10.80 -18.63
C SER A 507 31.56 -11.86 -17.91
N VAL A 508 31.27 -12.19 -16.65
CA VAL A 508 32.02 -13.14 -15.84
C VAL A 508 31.11 -14.23 -15.34
N LYS A 509 31.50 -15.50 -15.53
CA LYS A 509 30.77 -16.65 -14.98
C LYS A 509 30.64 -16.55 -13.47
N ARG A 510 29.40 -16.58 -13.00
CA ARG A 510 28.97 -16.56 -11.60
C ARG A 510 28.43 -17.91 -11.19
N THR A 511 28.24 -18.09 -9.88
CA THR A 511 27.65 -19.29 -9.30
C THR A 511 26.14 -19.35 -9.51
N LYS A 512 25.46 -18.20 -9.48
CA LYS A 512 24.01 -18.11 -9.66
C LYS A 512 23.63 -17.70 -11.08
N PRO A 513 22.57 -18.29 -11.66
CA PRO A 513 21.91 -17.74 -12.84
C PRO A 513 21.38 -16.33 -12.58
N ILE A 514 21.23 -15.53 -13.64
CA ILE A 514 20.62 -14.20 -13.55
C ILE A 514 19.40 -14.15 -14.46
N CYS A 515 18.28 -13.65 -13.94
CA CYS A 515 17.02 -13.50 -14.67
C CYS A 515 16.56 -12.04 -14.61
N VAL A 516 16.37 -11.42 -15.78
CA VAL A 516 15.98 -10.02 -15.91
C VAL A 516 14.63 -9.92 -16.61
N PHE A 517 13.72 -9.13 -16.04
CA PHE A 517 12.42 -8.81 -16.62
C PHE A 517 12.38 -7.32 -17.00
N VAL A 518 12.07 -7.01 -18.25
CA VAL A 518 11.90 -5.63 -18.72
C VAL A 518 10.53 -5.50 -19.36
N ASP A 519 9.62 -4.79 -18.71
CA ASP A 519 8.24 -4.62 -19.15
C ASP A 519 8.02 -3.28 -19.87
N ALA A 520 7.20 -3.31 -20.92
CA ALA A 520 6.72 -2.16 -21.67
C ALA A 520 7.83 -1.35 -22.35
N LEU A 521 8.76 -2.04 -23.03
CA LEU A 521 9.90 -1.40 -23.71
C LEU A 521 9.49 -0.35 -24.77
N ASP A 522 8.28 -0.46 -25.33
CA ASP A 522 7.67 0.52 -26.22
C ASP A 522 7.29 1.85 -25.56
N GLU A 523 7.27 1.92 -24.21
CA GLU A 523 7.09 3.16 -23.46
C GLU A 523 8.40 3.98 -23.33
N CYS A 524 9.52 3.42 -23.81
CA CYS A 524 10.76 4.15 -24.04
C CYS A 524 10.74 4.82 -25.42
N GLU A 525 11.52 5.89 -25.61
CA GLU A 525 11.71 6.50 -26.93
C GLU A 525 12.17 5.44 -27.95
N GLU A 526 11.53 5.38 -29.12
CA GLU A 526 11.72 4.31 -30.10
C GLU A 526 13.20 4.05 -30.45
N LYS A 527 13.98 5.11 -30.65
CA LYS A 527 15.41 5.00 -30.96
C LYS A 527 16.17 4.30 -29.81
N LYS A 528 15.92 4.74 -28.57
CA LYS A 528 16.52 4.17 -27.36
C LYS A 528 16.04 2.74 -27.10
N ALA A 529 14.78 2.44 -27.39
CA ALA A 529 14.23 1.08 -27.29
C ALA A 529 14.97 0.11 -28.23
N ARG A 530 15.25 0.52 -29.47
CA ARG A 530 16.05 -0.27 -30.43
C ARG A 530 17.49 -0.48 -29.93
N GLU A 531 18.12 0.56 -29.40
CA GLU A 531 19.46 0.50 -28.82
C GLU A 531 19.51 -0.46 -27.61
N LEU A 532 18.54 -0.36 -26.69
CA LEU A 532 18.39 -1.26 -25.54
C LEU A 532 18.22 -2.72 -25.94
N VAL A 533 17.40 -2.98 -26.95
CA VAL A 533 17.22 -4.32 -27.51
C VAL A 533 18.55 -4.92 -28.00
N GLN A 534 19.31 -4.14 -28.79
CA GLN A 534 20.60 -4.58 -29.30
C GLN A 534 21.60 -4.80 -28.16
N TYR A 535 21.58 -3.93 -27.16
CA TYR A 535 22.39 -4.05 -25.97
C TYR A 535 22.05 -5.34 -25.17
N PHE A 536 20.78 -5.64 -24.93
CA PHE A 536 20.38 -6.88 -24.26
C PHE A 536 20.79 -8.12 -25.04
N ARG A 537 20.72 -8.08 -26.38
CA ARG A 537 21.23 -9.17 -27.21
C ARG A 537 22.73 -9.37 -27.01
N LEU A 538 23.51 -8.29 -27.08
CA LEU A 538 24.95 -8.32 -26.79
C LEU A 538 25.25 -8.90 -25.41
N LEU A 539 24.48 -8.53 -24.38
CA LEU A 539 24.62 -9.09 -23.03
C LEU A 539 24.38 -10.61 -23.01
N THR A 540 23.31 -11.09 -23.63
CA THR A 540 23.02 -12.52 -23.69
C THR A 540 24.08 -13.31 -24.47
N ASP A 541 24.57 -12.78 -25.59
CA ASP A 541 25.65 -13.40 -26.37
C ASP A 541 26.96 -13.48 -25.56
N THR A 542 27.30 -12.41 -24.83
CA THR A 542 28.50 -12.34 -23.99
C THR A 542 28.41 -13.28 -22.78
N ALA A 543 27.24 -13.34 -22.13
CA ALA A 543 26.99 -14.26 -21.03
C ALA A 543 27.08 -15.72 -21.49
N TYR A 544 26.46 -16.06 -22.62
CA TYR A 544 26.53 -17.39 -23.20
C TYR A 544 27.98 -17.81 -23.52
N ALA A 545 28.74 -16.95 -24.19
CA ALA A 545 30.14 -17.22 -24.53
C ALA A 545 31.05 -17.42 -23.31
N SER A 546 30.74 -16.75 -22.18
CA SER A 546 31.46 -16.92 -20.91
C SER A 546 30.94 -18.09 -20.05
N GLY A 547 29.88 -18.78 -20.50
CA GLY A 547 29.23 -19.87 -19.77
C GLY A 547 28.40 -19.40 -18.57
N GLN A 548 28.01 -18.12 -18.52
CA GLN A 548 27.07 -17.55 -17.57
C GLN A 548 25.62 -17.81 -18.04
N VAL A 549 24.77 -18.31 -17.14
CA VAL A 549 23.33 -18.42 -17.42
C VAL A 549 22.66 -17.06 -17.19
N LEU A 550 22.27 -16.41 -18.28
CA LEU A 550 21.52 -15.15 -18.28
C LEU A 550 20.21 -15.34 -19.04
N LYS A 551 19.09 -15.06 -18.37
CA LYS A 551 17.75 -15.04 -18.95
C LYS A 551 17.22 -13.61 -18.98
N ILE A 552 16.75 -13.13 -20.12
CA ILE A 552 16.13 -11.80 -20.27
C ILE A 552 14.76 -11.97 -20.93
N CYS A 553 13.71 -11.56 -20.21
CA CYS A 553 12.35 -11.51 -20.70
C CYS A 553 11.94 -10.06 -20.96
N LEU A 554 11.69 -9.72 -22.21
CA LEU A 554 11.23 -8.41 -22.64
C LEU A 554 9.73 -8.43 -22.88
N SER A 555 9.05 -7.32 -22.65
CA SER A 555 7.67 -7.12 -23.10
C SER A 555 7.51 -5.82 -23.89
N SER A 556 6.68 -5.85 -24.94
CA SER A 556 6.33 -4.63 -25.68
C SER A 556 5.02 -4.75 -26.48
N ARG A 557 4.54 -3.65 -27.04
CA ARG A 557 3.63 -3.64 -28.20
C ARG A 557 4.28 -4.25 -29.45
N HIS A 558 3.46 -4.55 -30.46
CA HIS A 558 3.94 -4.97 -31.79
C HIS A 558 4.67 -3.86 -32.55
N TYR A 559 4.27 -2.60 -32.29
CA TYR A 559 4.89 -1.40 -32.81
C TYR A 559 5.60 -0.65 -31.68
N PRO A 560 6.82 -0.11 -31.89
CA PRO A 560 7.63 -0.20 -33.12
C PRO A 560 8.08 -1.64 -33.42
N THR A 561 8.09 -2.02 -34.70
CA THR A 561 8.50 -3.37 -35.12
C THR A 561 10.00 -3.49 -34.97
N ILE A 562 10.42 -4.05 -33.84
CA ILE A 562 11.82 -4.36 -33.58
C ILE A 562 11.97 -5.88 -33.73
N THR A 563 12.86 -6.28 -34.63
CA THR A 563 13.20 -7.68 -34.89
C THR A 563 14.54 -8.00 -34.25
N ILE A 564 14.59 -9.09 -33.49
CA ILE A 564 15.82 -9.60 -32.90
C ILE A 564 16.03 -11.01 -33.43
N ASP A 565 17.21 -11.26 -33.97
CA ASP A 565 17.61 -12.61 -34.36
C ASP A 565 17.59 -13.52 -33.12
N ARG A 566 17.16 -14.77 -33.30
CA ARG A 566 17.23 -15.78 -32.24
C ARG A 566 16.50 -15.37 -30.94
N CYS A 567 15.35 -14.72 -31.04
CA CYS A 567 14.50 -14.36 -29.90
C CYS A 567 13.10 -14.98 -30.05
N PRO A 568 12.75 -16.02 -29.26
CA PRO A 568 11.39 -16.56 -29.25
C PRO A 568 10.37 -15.50 -28.84
N GLU A 569 9.28 -15.39 -29.60
CA GLU A 569 8.21 -14.43 -29.34
C GLU A 569 6.94 -15.15 -28.88
N ILE A 570 6.25 -14.61 -27.86
CA ILE A 570 4.95 -15.06 -27.37
C ILE A 570 3.96 -13.90 -27.51
N VAL A 571 2.81 -14.14 -28.13
CA VAL A 571 1.78 -13.12 -28.37
C VAL A 571 0.62 -13.29 -27.38
N VAL A 572 0.36 -12.27 -26.57
CA VAL A 572 -0.58 -12.34 -25.43
C VAL A 572 -2.04 -12.46 -25.86
N GLU A 573 -2.50 -11.63 -26.80
CA GLU A 573 -3.90 -11.59 -27.24
C GLU A 573 -4.36 -12.87 -27.94
N GLY A 574 -3.46 -13.76 -28.33
CA GLY A 574 -3.80 -15.07 -28.89
C GLY A 574 -4.06 -16.16 -27.85
N SER A 575 -3.82 -15.89 -26.55
CA SER A 575 -3.83 -16.91 -25.49
C SER A 575 -4.61 -16.51 -24.24
N ASN A 576 -5.22 -15.32 -24.21
CA ASN A 576 -5.84 -14.75 -23.00
C ASN A 576 -7.37 -14.94 -22.90
N ASP A 577 -8.01 -15.69 -23.80
CA ASP A 577 -9.47 -15.94 -23.80
C ASP A 577 -9.98 -16.51 -22.46
N LYS A 578 -9.25 -17.45 -21.87
CA LYS A 578 -9.60 -18.04 -20.57
C LYS A 578 -9.52 -17.02 -19.43
N ASP A 579 -8.52 -16.13 -19.48
CA ASP A 579 -8.34 -15.08 -18.49
C ASP A 579 -9.49 -14.06 -18.61
N ILE A 580 -9.85 -13.68 -19.84
CA ILE A 580 -10.99 -12.81 -20.14
C ILE A 580 -12.29 -13.45 -19.62
N SER A 581 -12.54 -14.72 -19.94
CA SER A 581 -13.74 -15.44 -19.46
C SER A 581 -13.83 -15.44 -17.94
N THR A 582 -12.71 -15.70 -17.27
CA THR A 582 -12.62 -15.72 -15.80
C THR A 582 -12.90 -14.33 -15.23
N TYR A 583 -12.34 -13.29 -15.83
CA TYR A 583 -12.57 -11.90 -15.43
C TYR A 583 -14.02 -11.47 -15.61
N VAL A 584 -14.65 -11.73 -16.76
CA VAL A 584 -16.05 -11.38 -17.02
C VAL A 584 -16.97 -12.08 -16.02
N LYS A 585 -16.80 -13.40 -15.83
CA LYS A 585 -17.60 -14.18 -14.88
C LYS A 585 -17.43 -13.64 -13.48
N SER A 586 -16.21 -13.44 -13.01
CA SER A 586 -15.95 -12.91 -11.66
C SER A 586 -16.53 -11.52 -11.46
N SER A 587 -16.43 -10.64 -12.47
CA SER A 587 -16.90 -9.27 -12.36
C SER A 587 -18.43 -9.19 -12.35
N LEU A 588 -19.11 -10.01 -13.17
CA LEU A 588 -20.58 -10.00 -13.26
C LEU A 588 -21.26 -10.86 -12.17
N HIS A 589 -20.59 -11.89 -11.63
CA HIS A 589 -21.13 -12.69 -10.51
C HIS A 589 -21.30 -11.89 -9.22
N SER A 590 -20.56 -10.79 -9.07
CA SER A 590 -20.69 -9.86 -7.94
C SER A 590 -22.08 -9.19 -7.89
N GLN A 591 -22.82 -9.17 -9.00
CA GLN A 591 -24.20 -8.70 -9.08
C GLN A 591 -25.16 -9.89 -8.88
N GLN A 592 -25.71 -10.03 -7.67
CA GLN A 592 -26.54 -11.16 -7.18
C GLN A 592 -27.84 -11.46 -7.99
N LEU A 593 -28.05 -10.81 -9.14
CA LEU A 593 -29.30 -10.77 -9.88
C LEU A 593 -29.29 -11.58 -11.19
N ILE A 594 -28.20 -12.33 -11.49
CA ILE A 594 -27.98 -12.86 -12.84
C ILE A 594 -27.75 -14.38 -12.85
N HIS A 595 -28.43 -15.08 -13.76
CA HIS A 595 -28.30 -16.53 -13.95
C HIS A 595 -27.00 -16.90 -14.69
N GLY A 596 -26.39 -18.03 -14.29
CA GLY A 596 -25.14 -18.54 -14.88
C GLY A 596 -25.12 -18.69 -16.41
N PRO A 597 -26.18 -19.19 -17.08
CA PRO A 597 -26.20 -19.31 -18.54
C PRO A 597 -26.11 -17.97 -19.28
N PHE A 598 -26.75 -16.92 -18.77
CA PHE A 598 -26.69 -15.60 -19.38
C PHE A 598 -25.30 -14.98 -19.24
N VAL A 599 -24.68 -15.09 -18.06
CA VAL A 599 -23.28 -14.64 -17.84
C VAL A 599 -22.30 -15.38 -18.74
N ALA A 600 -22.52 -16.68 -18.99
CA ALA A 600 -21.70 -17.45 -19.91
C ALA A 600 -21.83 -16.95 -21.36
N ASN A 601 -23.05 -16.69 -21.83
CA ASN A 601 -23.29 -16.15 -23.17
C ASN A 601 -22.67 -14.75 -23.36
N LEU A 602 -22.79 -13.88 -22.34
CA LEU A 602 -22.14 -12.58 -22.32
C LEU A 602 -20.63 -12.71 -22.39
N ALA A 603 -20.04 -13.61 -21.60
CA ALA A 603 -18.60 -13.86 -21.63
C ALA A 603 -18.14 -14.30 -23.02
N ASP A 604 -18.85 -15.23 -23.66
CA ASP A 604 -18.50 -15.70 -25.01
C ASP A 604 -18.62 -14.59 -26.06
N SER A 605 -19.63 -13.72 -25.94
CA SER A 605 -19.78 -12.56 -26.83
C SER A 605 -18.65 -11.54 -26.62
N ILE A 606 -18.33 -11.20 -25.38
CA ILE A 606 -17.24 -10.29 -25.01
C ILE A 606 -15.89 -10.83 -25.49
N ILE A 607 -15.60 -12.11 -25.31
CA ILE A 607 -14.34 -12.74 -25.77
C ILE A 607 -14.18 -12.56 -27.28
N ARG A 608 -15.23 -12.88 -28.07
CA ARG A 608 -15.20 -12.76 -29.54
C ARG A 608 -14.99 -11.33 -30.03
N GLN A 609 -15.50 -10.34 -29.31
CA GLN A 609 -15.41 -8.93 -29.71
C GLN A 609 -14.13 -8.24 -29.21
N ALA A 610 -13.59 -8.66 -28.06
CA ALA A 610 -12.44 -8.02 -27.43
C ALA A 610 -11.14 -8.19 -28.22
N GLU A 611 -11.05 -9.22 -29.08
CA GLU A 611 -9.84 -9.56 -29.85
C GLU A 611 -8.56 -9.57 -28.99
N GLY A 612 -8.70 -10.07 -27.75
CA GLY A 612 -7.67 -10.17 -26.72
C GLY A 612 -7.24 -8.85 -26.06
N ILE A 613 -7.97 -7.74 -26.25
CA ILE A 613 -7.70 -6.44 -25.61
C ILE A 613 -8.40 -6.38 -24.25
N PHE A 614 -7.64 -6.62 -23.17
CA PHE A 614 -8.18 -6.65 -21.81
C PHE A 614 -8.78 -5.31 -21.35
N LEU A 615 -8.21 -4.17 -21.77
CA LEU A 615 -8.78 -2.84 -21.48
C LEU A 615 -10.20 -2.70 -22.06
N TRP A 616 -10.44 -3.21 -23.27
CA TRP A 616 -11.76 -3.21 -23.89
C TRP A 616 -12.75 -4.01 -23.03
N VAL A 617 -12.34 -5.20 -22.58
CA VAL A 617 -13.15 -6.05 -21.68
C VAL A 617 -13.52 -5.31 -20.40
N VAL A 618 -12.58 -4.64 -19.74
CA VAL A 618 -12.83 -3.87 -18.50
C VAL A 618 -13.88 -2.79 -18.73
N LEU A 619 -13.79 -2.06 -19.83
CA LEU A 619 -14.74 -0.99 -20.17
C LEU A 619 -16.13 -1.55 -20.48
N VAL A 620 -16.20 -2.62 -21.27
CA VAL A 620 -17.49 -3.23 -21.67
C VAL A 620 -18.17 -3.91 -20.50
N VAL A 621 -17.42 -4.62 -19.64
CA VAL A 621 -17.96 -5.14 -18.37
C VAL A 621 -18.50 -4.01 -17.51
N GLY A 622 -17.85 -2.83 -17.48
CA GLY A 622 -18.36 -1.65 -16.80
C GLY A 622 -19.68 -1.12 -17.39
N ILE A 623 -19.82 -1.11 -18.72
CA ILE A 623 -21.08 -0.76 -19.41
C ILE A 623 -22.18 -1.76 -19.05
N VAL A 624 -21.91 -3.06 -19.17
CA VAL A 624 -22.86 -4.13 -18.86
C VAL A 624 -23.29 -4.06 -17.39
N SER A 625 -22.34 -3.88 -16.47
CA SER A 625 -22.63 -3.75 -15.04
C SER A 625 -23.59 -2.59 -14.74
N ARG A 626 -23.40 -1.45 -15.42
CA ARG A 626 -24.29 -0.28 -15.29
C ARG A 626 -25.69 -0.56 -15.80
N LEU A 627 -25.83 -1.20 -16.96
CA LEU A 627 -27.14 -1.57 -17.52
C LEU A 627 -27.88 -2.53 -16.58
N LEU A 628 -27.16 -3.45 -15.95
CA LEU A 628 -27.72 -4.36 -14.95
C LEU A 628 -28.17 -3.62 -13.69
N ASP A 629 -27.38 -2.66 -13.21
CA ASP A 629 -27.75 -1.79 -12.08
C ASP A 629 -28.98 -0.91 -12.40
N GLU A 630 -29.17 -0.54 -13.66
CA GLU A 630 -30.35 0.17 -14.18
C GLU A 630 -31.58 -0.76 -14.38
N GLY A 631 -31.44 -2.06 -14.14
CA GLY A 631 -32.52 -3.04 -14.27
C GLY A 631 -32.85 -3.43 -15.71
N LYS A 632 -31.91 -3.26 -16.65
CA LYS A 632 -32.09 -3.60 -18.06
C LYS A 632 -32.23 -5.10 -18.28
N GLY A 633 -33.14 -5.49 -19.19
CA GLY A 633 -33.36 -6.89 -19.53
C GLY A 633 -32.21 -7.51 -20.32
N SER A 634 -32.12 -8.85 -20.33
CA SER A 634 -31.06 -9.58 -21.04
C SER A 634 -30.94 -9.21 -22.52
N ARG A 635 -32.07 -9.05 -23.22
CA ARG A 635 -32.11 -8.66 -24.64
C ARG A 635 -31.57 -7.25 -24.88
N GLU A 636 -31.94 -6.29 -24.03
CA GLU A 636 -31.42 -4.92 -24.14
C GLU A 636 -29.90 -4.88 -23.96
N ILE A 637 -29.37 -5.67 -23.02
CA ILE A 637 -27.93 -5.78 -22.78
C ILE A 637 -27.22 -6.43 -23.99
N GLU A 638 -27.80 -7.49 -24.55
CA GLU A 638 -27.28 -8.15 -25.76
C GLU A 638 -27.28 -7.20 -26.96
N ASP A 639 -28.33 -6.40 -27.14
CA ASP A 639 -28.45 -5.41 -28.20
C ASP A 639 -27.40 -4.29 -28.05
N VAL A 640 -27.18 -3.80 -26.82
CA VAL A 640 -26.10 -2.83 -26.56
C VAL A 640 -24.75 -3.46 -26.88
N LEU A 641 -24.49 -4.67 -26.38
CA LEU A 641 -23.22 -5.38 -26.58
C LEU A 641 -22.94 -5.65 -28.07
N HIS A 642 -23.96 -5.93 -28.89
CA HIS A 642 -23.80 -6.09 -30.33
C HIS A 642 -23.32 -4.81 -31.02
N ASN A 643 -23.68 -3.64 -30.49
CA ASN A 643 -23.37 -2.33 -31.06
C ASN A 643 -22.09 -1.69 -30.49
N VAL A 644 -21.43 -2.35 -29.53
CA VAL A 644 -20.15 -1.87 -28.99
C VAL A 644 -19.07 -2.01 -30.08
N PRO A 645 -18.33 -0.92 -30.42
CA PRO A 645 -17.23 -1.00 -31.36
C PRO A 645 -16.10 -1.86 -30.81
N ARG A 646 -15.47 -2.68 -31.66
CA ARG A 646 -14.28 -3.47 -31.30
C ARG A 646 -13.03 -2.61 -31.16
N ASP A 647 -12.96 -1.53 -31.92
CA ASP A 647 -11.87 -0.56 -31.89
C ASP A 647 -11.94 0.31 -30.63
N LEU A 648 -10.79 0.47 -29.94
CA LEU A 648 -10.72 1.23 -28.69
C LEU A 648 -11.01 2.72 -28.89
N ASP A 649 -10.55 3.34 -29.97
CA ASP A 649 -10.77 4.77 -30.21
C ASP A 649 -12.25 5.05 -30.48
N LEU A 650 -12.92 4.18 -31.23
CA LEU A 650 -14.36 4.23 -31.42
C LEU A 650 -15.13 3.95 -30.11
N LEU A 651 -14.66 3.04 -29.27
CA LEU A 651 -15.25 2.79 -27.96
C LEU A 651 -15.12 4.01 -27.04
N PHE A 652 -13.93 4.62 -26.95
CA PHE A 652 -13.73 5.86 -26.19
C PHE A 652 -14.61 6.99 -26.72
N THR A 653 -14.72 7.11 -28.05
CA THR A 653 -15.60 8.07 -28.71
C THR A 653 -17.06 7.86 -28.29
N ASN A 654 -17.53 6.61 -28.26
CA ASN A 654 -18.89 6.30 -27.81
C ASN A 654 -19.10 6.60 -26.31
N ILE A 655 -18.11 6.30 -25.46
CA ILE A 655 -18.14 6.65 -24.03
C ILE A 655 -18.25 8.17 -23.84
N LEU A 656 -17.49 8.96 -24.62
CA LEU A 656 -17.51 10.42 -24.52
C LEU A 656 -18.80 11.05 -25.06
N LYS A 657 -19.51 10.40 -25.99
CA LYS A 657 -20.84 10.86 -26.45
C LYS A 657 -21.89 10.86 -25.33
N GLU A 658 -21.70 10.08 -24.27
CA GLU A 658 -22.59 10.08 -23.09
C GLU A 658 -22.37 11.30 -22.18
N VAL A 659 -21.34 12.12 -22.42
CA VAL A 659 -21.11 13.36 -21.66
C VAL A 659 -22.20 14.36 -22.04
N ARG A 660 -22.95 14.84 -21.04
CA ARG A 660 -24.04 15.81 -21.27
C ARG A 660 -23.47 17.15 -21.75
N ASP A 661 -24.23 17.88 -22.56
CA ASP A 661 -23.78 19.16 -23.11
C ASP A 661 -23.40 20.18 -22.01
N ASP A 662 -24.09 20.17 -20.87
CA ASP A 662 -23.78 21.00 -19.70
C ASP A 662 -22.48 20.61 -18.96
N GLU A 663 -21.97 19.40 -19.21
CA GLU A 663 -20.76 18.86 -18.57
C GLU A 663 -19.52 18.88 -19.50
N LYS A 664 -19.69 19.10 -20.81
CA LYS A 664 -18.61 19.03 -21.80
C LYS A 664 -17.46 19.98 -21.47
N GLU A 665 -17.75 21.21 -21.07
CA GLU A 665 -16.72 22.20 -20.74
C GLU A 665 -15.88 21.77 -19.52
N ARG A 666 -16.54 21.28 -18.46
CA ARG A 666 -15.86 20.73 -17.27
C ARG A 666 -15.06 19.47 -17.57
N SER A 667 -15.58 18.60 -18.44
CA SER A 667 -14.91 17.38 -18.86
C SER A 667 -13.66 17.70 -19.69
N LEU A 668 -13.76 18.65 -20.61
CA LEU A 668 -12.64 19.15 -21.40
C LEU A 668 -11.55 19.78 -20.52
N ALA A 669 -11.95 20.62 -19.55
CA ALA A 669 -11.02 21.22 -18.59
C ALA A 669 -10.29 20.13 -17.78
N LEU A 670 -11.03 19.16 -17.23
CA LEU A 670 -10.47 18.03 -16.48
C LEU A 670 -9.40 17.28 -17.29
N ILE A 671 -9.74 16.91 -18.53
CA ILE A 671 -8.84 16.17 -19.40
C ILE A 671 -7.59 16.99 -19.73
N ARG A 672 -7.74 18.28 -20.05
CA ARG A 672 -6.60 19.16 -20.36
C ARG A 672 -5.64 19.30 -19.17
N TRP A 673 -6.16 19.46 -17.96
CA TRP A 673 -5.34 19.54 -16.76
C TRP A 673 -4.55 18.26 -16.50
N ILE A 674 -5.16 17.09 -16.72
CA ILE A 674 -4.47 15.81 -16.54
C ILE A 674 -3.46 15.57 -17.68
N LEU A 675 -3.77 16.02 -18.90
CA LEU A 675 -2.96 15.77 -20.09
C LEU A 675 -1.69 16.62 -20.15
N PHE A 676 -1.80 17.89 -19.76
CA PHE A 676 -0.77 18.91 -19.99
C PHE A 676 -0.10 19.41 -18.70
N ALA A 677 -0.55 18.97 -17.51
CA ALA A 677 0.18 19.26 -16.29
C ALA A 677 1.58 18.62 -16.35
N GLN A 678 2.57 19.38 -15.88
CA GLN A 678 3.96 18.91 -15.82
C GLN A 678 4.14 17.76 -14.81
N GLU A 679 3.32 17.74 -13.77
CA GLU A 679 3.34 16.75 -12.71
C GLU A 679 1.93 16.19 -12.46
N ARG A 680 1.87 15.04 -11.78
CA ARG A 680 0.60 14.42 -11.41
C ARG A 680 -0.11 15.27 -10.36
N LEU A 681 -1.32 15.68 -10.67
CA LEU A 681 -2.12 16.54 -9.79
C LEU A 681 -2.84 15.73 -8.71
N SER A 682 -2.93 16.30 -7.52
CA SER A 682 -3.79 15.78 -6.45
C SER A 682 -5.27 15.92 -6.81
N ILE A 683 -6.14 15.18 -6.12
CA ILE A 683 -7.60 15.26 -6.32
C ILE A 683 -8.12 16.68 -6.10
N ASP A 684 -7.58 17.38 -5.09
CA ASP A 684 -7.98 18.74 -4.73
C ASP A 684 -7.48 19.74 -5.78
N SER A 685 -6.23 19.59 -6.21
CA SER A 685 -5.66 20.44 -7.27
C SER A 685 -6.44 20.32 -8.58
N VAL A 686 -6.84 19.11 -8.97
CA VAL A 686 -7.67 18.88 -10.17
C VAL A 686 -9.05 19.51 -10.00
N TYR A 687 -9.66 19.38 -8.82
CA TYR A 687 -10.97 19.98 -8.56
C TYR A 687 -10.91 21.51 -8.73
N LEU A 688 -9.97 22.16 -8.06
CA LEU A 688 -9.76 23.62 -8.15
C LEU A 688 -9.51 24.04 -9.59
N ALA A 689 -8.61 23.33 -10.28
CA ALA A 689 -8.28 23.55 -11.67
C ALA A 689 -9.52 23.52 -12.58
N VAL A 690 -10.40 22.52 -12.44
CA VAL A 690 -11.63 22.42 -13.23
C VAL A 690 -12.59 23.57 -12.91
N VAL A 691 -12.78 23.89 -11.63
CA VAL A 691 -13.66 24.97 -11.17
C VAL A 691 -13.21 26.32 -11.74
N PHE A 692 -11.95 26.69 -11.56
CA PHE A 692 -11.40 27.96 -12.04
C PHE A 692 -11.27 28.06 -13.55
N SER A 693 -11.29 26.94 -14.26
CA SER A 693 -11.25 26.93 -15.73
C SER A 693 -12.62 27.09 -16.38
N THR A 694 -13.72 26.86 -15.64
CA THR A 694 -15.07 26.71 -16.23
C THR A 694 -16.14 27.59 -15.59
N GLU A 695 -15.92 28.12 -14.38
CA GLU A 695 -16.88 29.00 -13.71
C GLU A 695 -16.54 30.47 -13.97
N THR A 696 -17.55 31.35 -13.96
CA THR A 696 -17.33 32.80 -14.14
C THR A 696 -16.41 33.34 -13.03
N PRO A 697 -15.55 34.33 -13.34
CA PRO A 697 -14.59 34.87 -12.39
C PRO A 697 -15.25 35.24 -11.07
N TYR A 698 -14.95 34.53 -9.99
CA TYR A 698 -15.34 34.95 -8.66
C TYR A 698 -14.64 36.27 -8.33
N GLN A 699 -15.35 37.22 -7.71
CA GLN A 699 -14.80 38.53 -7.35
C GLN A 699 -13.93 38.49 -6.07
N SER A 700 -13.99 37.40 -5.30
CA SER A 700 -13.13 37.16 -4.11
C SER A 700 -13.23 35.70 -3.63
N ILE A 701 -12.26 35.24 -2.82
CA ILE A 701 -12.20 33.88 -2.21
C ILE A 701 -13.32 33.65 -1.17
N GLY A 702 -13.79 34.70 -0.49
CA GLY A 702 -14.77 34.61 0.60
C GLY A 702 -16.07 33.89 0.19
N PRO A 703 -16.80 34.35 -0.84
CA PRO A 703 -18.01 33.68 -1.35
C PRO A 703 -17.76 32.26 -1.86
N TRP A 704 -16.58 32.00 -2.45
CA TRP A 704 -16.21 30.68 -2.96
C TRP A 704 -16.03 29.66 -1.83
N SER A 705 -15.34 30.04 -0.74
CA SER A 705 -15.11 29.18 0.43
C SER A 705 -16.42 28.77 1.14
N GLN A 706 -17.39 29.68 1.23
CA GLN A 706 -18.69 29.43 1.86
C GLN A 706 -19.62 28.53 1.01
N ILE A 707 -19.57 28.64 -0.32
CA ILE A 707 -20.40 27.82 -1.23
C ILE A 707 -19.81 26.41 -1.38
N ASN A 708 -18.49 26.28 -1.40
CA ASN A 708 -17.80 25.00 -1.64
C ASN A 708 -17.40 24.24 -0.38
N GLU A 709 -17.65 24.77 0.82
CA GLU A 709 -17.42 24.09 2.12
C GLU A 709 -18.07 22.69 2.17
N HIS A 710 -19.16 22.49 1.41
CA HIS A 710 -19.92 21.23 1.32
C HIS A 710 -19.45 20.25 0.23
N ARG A 711 -18.53 20.64 -0.67
CA ARG A 711 -18.00 19.80 -1.79
C ARG A 711 -16.60 19.23 -1.55
N THR A 712 -16.07 19.38 -0.34
CA THR A 712 -14.69 19.05 0.05
C THR A 712 -14.45 17.59 0.41
N HIS A 713 -15.45 16.69 0.31
CA HIS A 713 -15.24 15.28 0.64
C HIS A 713 -14.55 14.54 -0.53
N PRO A 714 -13.38 13.89 -0.32
CA PRO A 714 -12.61 13.24 -1.40
C PRO A 714 -13.42 12.24 -2.24
N GLN A 715 -14.36 11.53 -1.62
CA GLN A 715 -15.25 10.61 -2.34
C GLN A 715 -16.21 11.30 -3.32
N GLN A 716 -16.71 12.48 -2.97
CA GLN A 716 -17.56 13.26 -3.88
C GLN A 716 -16.74 13.80 -5.06
N LEU A 717 -15.52 14.26 -4.80
CA LEU A 717 -14.59 14.69 -5.85
C LEU A 717 -14.19 13.52 -6.76
N SER A 718 -13.93 12.34 -6.19
CA SER A 718 -13.63 11.13 -6.95
C SER A 718 -14.81 10.72 -7.85
N ARG A 719 -16.05 10.79 -7.34
CA ARG A 719 -17.26 10.57 -8.14
C ARG A 719 -17.41 11.63 -9.25
N LEU A 720 -17.15 12.90 -8.95
CA LEU A 720 -17.19 13.98 -9.94
C LEU A 720 -16.20 13.73 -11.08
N ILE A 721 -14.94 13.42 -10.74
CA ILE A 721 -13.88 13.11 -11.73
C ILE A 721 -14.27 11.88 -12.56
N LYS A 722 -14.77 10.82 -11.94
CA LYS A 722 -15.25 9.63 -12.64
C LYS A 722 -16.42 9.93 -13.57
N ASN A 723 -17.36 10.78 -13.17
CA ASN A 723 -18.52 11.16 -13.98
C ASN A 723 -18.12 12.05 -15.17
N LEU A 724 -17.31 13.08 -14.94
CA LEU A 724 -16.81 13.99 -15.99
C LEU A 724 -15.93 13.26 -17.01
N SER A 725 -15.16 12.26 -16.57
CA SER A 725 -14.33 11.45 -17.46
C SER A 725 -15.03 10.21 -18.02
N LYS A 726 -16.26 9.92 -17.59
CA LYS A 726 -16.98 8.67 -17.86
C LYS A 726 -16.16 7.41 -17.54
N GLY A 727 -15.33 7.48 -16.50
CA GLY A 727 -14.48 6.38 -16.04
C GLY A 727 -13.15 6.22 -16.78
N LEU A 728 -12.81 7.14 -17.69
CA LEU A 728 -11.52 7.14 -18.40
C LEU A 728 -10.36 7.67 -17.52
N ILE A 729 -10.68 8.28 -16.38
CA ILE A 729 -9.72 8.77 -15.39
C ILE A 729 -9.97 8.07 -14.05
N GLU A 730 -8.89 7.66 -13.41
CA GLU A 730 -8.89 7.14 -12.04
C GLU A 730 -8.26 8.11 -11.06
N VAL A 731 -8.74 8.03 -9.82
CA VAL A 731 -8.17 8.72 -8.67
C VAL A 731 -7.45 7.69 -7.82
N SER A 732 -6.20 7.97 -7.48
CA SER A 732 -5.37 7.13 -6.61
C SER A 732 -4.75 7.98 -5.50
N SER A 733 -4.12 7.34 -4.52
CA SER A 733 -3.35 8.05 -3.48
C SER A 733 -2.17 8.85 -4.03
N ARG A 734 -1.76 8.60 -5.28
CA ARG A 734 -0.68 9.32 -5.98
C ARG A 734 -1.18 10.44 -6.88
N GLY A 735 -2.47 10.75 -6.81
CA GLY A 735 -3.11 11.76 -7.65
C GLY A 735 -4.00 11.16 -8.74
N VAL A 736 -4.37 12.01 -9.68
CA VAL A 736 -5.35 11.75 -10.73
C VAL A 736 -4.64 11.42 -12.04
N GLN A 737 -5.02 10.33 -12.71
CA GLN A 737 -4.40 9.89 -13.97
C GLN A 737 -5.41 9.18 -14.87
N PHE A 738 -5.11 9.08 -16.17
CA PHE A 738 -5.85 8.19 -17.07
C PHE A 738 -5.74 6.73 -16.62
N ILE A 739 -6.82 5.95 -16.78
CA ILE A 739 -6.84 4.53 -16.39
C ILE A 739 -5.78 3.68 -17.13
N HIS A 740 -5.35 4.13 -18.32
CA HIS A 740 -4.38 3.43 -19.15
C HIS A 740 -3.69 4.41 -20.11
N GLU A 741 -2.44 4.12 -20.54
CA GLU A 741 -1.70 5.00 -21.47
C GLU A 741 -2.40 5.16 -22.81
N VAL A 742 -3.03 4.11 -23.32
CA VAL A 742 -3.85 4.16 -24.55
C VAL A 742 -4.96 5.21 -24.49
N VAL A 743 -5.54 5.45 -23.30
CA VAL A 743 -6.55 6.52 -23.12
C VAL A 743 -5.89 7.89 -23.26
N ARG A 744 -4.69 8.06 -22.69
CA ARG A 744 -3.91 9.29 -22.86
C ARG A 744 -3.58 9.52 -24.33
N GLU A 745 -3.09 8.50 -25.05
CA GLU A 745 -2.79 8.55 -26.49
C GLU A 745 -4.00 8.95 -27.32
N PHE A 746 -5.20 8.44 -27.00
CA PHE A 746 -6.45 8.82 -27.66
C PHE A 746 -6.75 10.33 -27.53
N PHE A 747 -6.41 10.96 -26.40
CA PHE A 747 -6.57 12.41 -26.22
C PHE A 747 -5.44 13.23 -26.85
N VAL A 748 -4.20 12.71 -26.89
CA VAL A 748 -3.06 13.43 -27.48
C VAL A 748 -3.07 13.36 -29.01
N HIS A 749 -3.21 12.16 -29.56
CA HIS A 749 -3.02 11.87 -30.99
C HIS A 749 -4.33 11.50 -31.70
N GLY A 750 -5.34 11.06 -30.95
CA GLY A 750 -6.65 10.70 -31.47
C GLY A 750 -7.63 11.86 -31.48
N ASN A 751 -8.92 11.51 -31.57
CA ASN A 751 -10.02 12.48 -31.69
C ASN A 751 -10.62 12.90 -30.34
N GLY A 752 -10.00 12.52 -29.21
CA GLY A 752 -10.60 12.64 -27.89
C GLY A 752 -10.87 14.07 -27.45
N LEU A 753 -9.92 15.00 -27.68
CA LEU A 753 -10.11 16.42 -27.34
C LEU A 753 -11.17 17.06 -28.24
N ALA A 754 -11.12 16.78 -29.54
CA ALA A 754 -12.07 17.33 -30.52
C ALA A 754 -13.52 16.90 -30.27
N MET A 755 -13.75 15.71 -29.69
CA MET A 755 -15.09 15.26 -29.29
C MET A 755 -15.73 16.11 -28.18
N LEU A 756 -14.92 16.75 -27.35
CA LEU A 756 -15.38 17.61 -26.26
C LEU A 756 -15.33 19.10 -26.62
N GLU A 757 -14.66 19.46 -27.71
CA GLU A 757 -14.54 20.82 -28.19
C GLU A 757 -15.75 21.21 -29.06
N ASN A 758 -16.59 22.11 -28.56
CA ASN A 758 -17.71 22.70 -29.34
C ASN A 758 -17.25 23.70 -30.43
N ARG A 759 -15.95 23.79 -30.75
CA ARG A 759 -15.40 24.75 -31.72
C ARG A 759 -14.41 24.07 -32.66
N SER A 760 -14.72 24.10 -33.95
CA SER A 760 -13.80 23.71 -35.02
C SER A 760 -12.71 24.78 -35.21
N GLY A 761 -11.43 24.43 -35.01
CA GLY A 761 -10.34 25.09 -35.75
C GLY A 761 -9.10 25.62 -35.01
N SER A 762 -8.86 25.32 -33.72
CA SER A 762 -7.56 25.66 -33.07
C SER A 762 -6.80 24.43 -32.59
N PRO A 763 -5.45 24.42 -32.58
CA PRO A 763 -4.69 23.28 -32.09
C PRO A 763 -5.01 23.01 -30.61
N SER A 764 -5.57 21.83 -30.34
CA SER A 764 -6.06 21.40 -29.03
C SER A 764 -4.99 21.50 -27.93
N THR A 765 -3.71 21.33 -28.29
CA THR A 765 -2.55 21.53 -27.41
C THR A 765 -2.36 22.97 -26.94
N ILE A 766 -2.46 23.96 -27.84
CA ILE A 766 -2.30 25.38 -27.49
C ILE A 766 -3.46 25.83 -26.60
N LEU A 767 -4.68 25.41 -26.92
CA LEU A 767 -5.85 25.69 -26.08
C LEU A 767 -5.75 25.02 -24.71
N GLY A 768 -5.17 23.81 -24.64
CA GLY A 768 -4.85 23.12 -23.40
C GLY A 768 -3.94 23.94 -22.50
N GLN A 769 -2.80 24.38 -23.03
CA GLN A 769 -1.85 25.23 -22.30
C GLN A 769 -2.47 26.57 -21.89
N LEU A 770 -3.27 27.21 -22.75
CA LEU A 770 -3.99 28.44 -22.41
C LEU A 770 -5.02 28.23 -21.30
N THR A 771 -5.68 27.07 -21.26
CA THR A 771 -6.63 26.71 -20.18
C THR A 771 -5.90 26.62 -18.84
N ILE A 772 -4.72 25.97 -18.82
CA ILE A 772 -3.87 25.88 -17.64
C ILE A 772 -3.43 27.27 -17.18
N ILE A 773 -2.89 28.09 -18.09
CA ILE A 773 -2.44 29.45 -17.80
C ILE A 773 -3.58 30.29 -17.22
N ARG A 774 -4.77 30.25 -17.84
CA ARG A 774 -5.94 31.00 -17.39
C ARG A 774 -6.40 30.56 -15.99
N GLY A 775 -6.45 29.25 -15.74
CA GLY A 775 -6.83 28.72 -14.43
C GLY A 775 -5.83 29.11 -13.33
N CYS A 776 -4.52 29.05 -13.61
CA CYS A 776 -3.49 29.52 -12.69
C CYS A 776 -3.62 31.03 -12.40
N LEU A 777 -3.75 31.87 -13.43
CA LEU A 777 -3.90 33.32 -13.27
C LEU A 777 -5.15 33.68 -12.47
N HIS A 778 -6.26 32.98 -12.69
CA HIS A 778 -7.50 33.21 -11.96
C HIS A 778 -7.38 32.83 -10.48
N HIS A 779 -6.64 31.76 -10.17
CA HIS A 779 -6.31 31.40 -8.78
C HIS A 779 -5.45 32.46 -8.11
N THR A 780 -4.37 32.91 -8.75
CA THR A 780 -3.45 33.90 -8.19
C THR A 780 -4.13 35.25 -7.99
N TYR A 781 -4.97 35.71 -8.93
CA TYR A 781 -5.74 36.94 -8.80
C TYR A 781 -6.75 36.92 -7.64
N LEU A 782 -7.20 35.73 -7.23
CA LEU A 782 -8.11 35.56 -6.10
C LEU A 782 -7.37 35.56 -4.76
N GLU A 783 -6.10 35.16 -4.72
CA GLU A 783 -5.25 35.16 -3.52
C GLU A 783 -4.71 36.56 -3.15
N GLU A 784 -4.61 37.47 -4.13
CA GLU A 784 -4.35 38.91 -3.94
C GLU A 784 -5.62 39.66 -3.48
#